data_AF-A0AAW7JTH6-F1
#
_entry.id   AF-A0AAW7JTH6-F1
#
_cell.length_a   1.000
_cell.length_b   1.000
_cell.length_c   1.000
_cell.angle_alpha   90.00
_cell.angle_beta   90.00
_cell.angle_gamma   90.00
#
_symmetry.space_group_name_H-M   'P 1'
#
loop_
_entity.id
_entity.type
_entity.pdbx_description
1 polymer ?
#
loop_
_entity_poly.entity_id
_entity_poly.type
_entity_poly.pdbx_seq_one_letter_code
_entity_poly.pdbx_strand_id
1 'polypeptide(L)'
;MTACVNRKHTKKVAAVVTASLVGALSLGVAPVAAMAEDTGIETLASNQSNVGNATVQYEDSTTTFYINGKGQGRVPVKVKADSGQEYDVDLRPEESKLKDGNFYYFYVAIGAQVDAPNRDVDYYDGSVRKALTGEIVTDGSEYVMPSRRGKYAVVVAQYKHGRWVYRDIADTFSIVGFSLNEAKLVDGKDATDTTFNYTGEAGSLSNTEWEARLGVAVGNHVLDEATDYDIDIYRKSDGVDMGTAAAGDLDLGVTYVAKITGTGFYTGTVEREFTIGKLDLSTAAIVPEPMTSAPSKTPGFNEIVESVNGVDDGNWGGTGMADSNFKVTLVSAAGSQIYNTGKGVFEYTVEAATGSKYITGKTTVKVVNADILANIDFSGCGTPTNSPINTEFVVNNSSDKPTYFDLSHIDVTVGGASITNYTTTVTDDEGNVVDMAGKTQLTDPGTYYVKVDVYYKNDAGQLIAGTKVAKVVVLYQNVVSWNDIFMTYKGQNVVSWEHDTYDGTDLSQYMEFAVKANDKVLAEGTDYTVTFEKQADDGTRTVVDEIVDAGVYIITVDGKTFDETAEFTFVVDALKLNKAVPVWDIDADDNTNPDGYLMYTGEVLNPAYRFFDTEGNEVEVPEGSYVVDHYEDEDGEEVELKEVGTYTAFFETAKDVVNYDFDGLESEPITVTDKGVFMDVPMAGQWYSQVVYDAVNLGYMNGYSGTKVFGPNDSITRGQVACVLFNMAGGEDAYSENLFWNNEIEGYETGFGDVSGKAYYAQAIAWAKATGVVNGYGDGTFKPDANITREEFAAMLSNYAEKLGDDVEGAEADLSAFGDASQVSDWATEAIEWAVANEVMGNGGFLAPTANITRAEAAAMAVNYQPEKLGDIVISVPDMNPTL
;
A
#
# COMPACT_ATOMS: atom_id res chain seq x y z
N MET A 1 -6.39 0.96 42.31
CA MET A 1 -7.31 1.17 43.44
C MET A 1 -8.29 0.02 43.45
N THR A 2 -8.51 -0.57 44.61
CA THR A 2 -9.30 -1.78 44.87
C THR A 2 -10.81 -1.47 44.93
N ALA A 3 -11.61 -2.51 44.65
CA ALA A 3 -13.06 -2.69 44.91
C ALA A 3 -14.02 -2.03 43.88
N CYS A 4 -15.11 -2.66 43.42
CA CYS A 4 -15.95 -3.71 44.02
C CYS A 4 -16.47 -4.66 42.92
N VAL A 5 -16.48 -5.97 43.22
CA VAL A 5 -17.20 -6.99 42.45
C VAL A 5 -18.66 -6.96 42.92
N ASN A 6 -19.61 -6.77 42.02
CA ASN A 6 -21.03 -6.89 42.33
C ASN A 6 -21.58 -8.17 41.68
N ARG A 7 -21.76 -9.22 42.48
CA ARG A 7 -22.60 -10.38 42.14
C ARG A 7 -24.05 -9.96 42.38
N LYS A 8 -24.92 -10.10 41.36
CA LYS A 8 -26.20 -10.83 41.44
C LYS A 8 -27.06 -10.57 40.19
N HIS A 9 -27.52 -11.69 39.63
CA HIS A 9 -28.62 -11.83 38.68
C HIS A 9 -29.77 -10.87 38.98
N THR A 10 -30.03 -9.93 38.08
CA THR A 10 -31.37 -9.33 37.88
C THR A 10 -31.44 -8.78 36.45
N LYS A 11 -32.24 -9.42 35.61
CA LYS A 11 -32.55 -8.97 34.24
C LYS A 11 -33.48 -7.76 34.30
N LYS A 12 -32.95 -6.52 34.12
CA LYS A 12 -33.72 -5.39 33.57
C LYS A 12 -32.85 -4.55 32.63
N VAL A 13 -33.29 -4.54 31.38
CA VAL A 13 -32.78 -3.89 30.15
C VAL A 13 -32.73 -2.36 30.24
N ALA A 14 -31.72 -1.74 29.63
CA ALA A 14 -31.90 -0.60 28.69
C ALA A 14 -30.56 -0.22 28.00
N ALA A 15 -30.46 -0.55 26.71
CA ALA A 15 -29.52 0.02 25.77
C ALA A 15 -29.77 1.53 25.58
N VAL A 16 -28.70 2.34 25.52
CA VAL A 16 -28.72 3.66 24.89
C VAL A 16 -27.46 3.80 24.03
N VAL A 17 -27.68 3.90 22.73
CA VAL A 17 -26.74 4.29 21.68
C VAL A 17 -26.33 5.75 21.89
N THR A 18 -25.04 6.07 21.81
CA THR A 18 -24.60 7.41 21.37
C THR A 18 -23.23 7.32 20.68
N ALA A 19 -23.26 7.44 19.35
CA ALA A 19 -22.10 7.84 18.55
C ALA A 19 -21.83 9.34 18.74
N SER A 20 -20.56 9.72 18.82
CA SER A 20 -20.03 11.09 18.66
C SER A 20 -18.53 10.92 18.38
N LEU A 21 -18.03 10.99 17.14
CA LEU A 21 -17.76 12.21 16.36
C LEU A 21 -17.23 13.37 17.23
N VAL A 22 -15.91 13.60 17.16
CA VAL A 22 -15.23 14.86 16.78
C VAL A 22 -13.80 14.82 17.32
N GLY A 23 -12.85 14.89 16.39
CA GLY A 23 -11.42 15.10 16.62
C GLY A 23 -10.69 15.41 15.31
N ALA A 24 -11.26 16.33 14.52
CA ALA A 24 -10.63 16.87 13.32
C ALA A 24 -9.49 17.85 13.66
N LEU A 25 -8.49 17.90 12.75
CA LEU A 25 -7.72 19.06 12.27
C LEU A 25 -6.19 19.01 12.46
N SER A 26 -5.50 18.67 11.37
CA SER A 26 -4.40 19.44 10.79
C SER A 26 -4.14 18.89 9.37
N LEU A 27 -4.80 19.42 8.33
CA LEU A 27 -4.20 20.29 7.30
C LEU A 27 -3.05 19.58 6.54
N GLY A 28 -3.15 19.21 5.25
CA GLY A 28 -4.22 19.39 4.28
C GLY A 28 -3.80 18.94 2.87
N VAL A 29 -4.79 19.03 1.99
CA VAL A 29 -4.71 19.15 0.52
C VAL A 29 -4.53 17.83 -0.27
N ALA A 30 -5.66 17.20 -0.58
CA ALA A 30 -5.92 16.63 -1.92
C ALA A 30 -6.11 17.79 -2.94
N PRO A 31 -6.08 17.60 -4.28
CA PRO A 31 -6.21 16.35 -5.05
C PRO A 31 -5.10 16.19 -6.14
N VAL A 32 -5.01 15.11 -6.90
CA VAL A 32 -5.60 14.91 -8.26
C VAL A 32 -5.14 13.49 -8.66
N ALA A 33 -5.99 12.47 -8.76
CA ALA A 33 -6.98 12.14 -9.80
C ALA A 33 -6.37 11.85 -11.19
N ALA A 34 -6.63 10.61 -11.64
CA ALA A 34 -6.16 9.95 -12.87
C ALA A 34 -4.66 9.65 -12.80
N MET A 35 -4.22 8.44 -13.16
CA MET A 35 -3.84 8.23 -14.55
C MET A 35 -3.63 6.74 -14.93
N ALA A 36 -4.75 6.06 -15.14
CA ALA A 36 -4.82 4.74 -15.74
C ALA A 36 -4.48 4.72 -17.24
N GLU A 37 -3.96 3.57 -17.69
CA GLU A 37 -3.83 3.07 -19.07
C GLU A 37 -2.63 3.59 -19.88
N ASP A 38 -1.59 2.76 -20.03
CA ASP A 38 -1.40 1.88 -21.21
C ASP A 38 0.09 1.58 -21.44
N THR A 39 0.54 0.35 -21.15
CA THR A 39 1.64 -0.33 -21.88
C THR A 39 1.42 -1.84 -21.91
N GLY A 40 0.32 -2.30 -22.53
CA GLY A 40 0.16 -3.71 -22.88
C GLY A 40 1.11 -4.17 -24.01
N ILE A 41 2.21 -4.88 -23.74
CA ILE A 41 2.77 -5.77 -24.77
C ILE A 41 1.72 -6.86 -25.01
N GLU A 42 0.87 -6.67 -26.01
CA GLU A 42 -0.03 -7.73 -26.44
C GLU A 42 0.78 -8.81 -27.15
N THR A 43 1.09 -9.89 -26.43
CA THR A 43 1.45 -11.17 -27.04
C THR A 43 0.20 -11.76 -27.66
N LEU A 44 0.09 -11.71 -28.99
CA LEU A 44 -0.88 -12.53 -29.71
C LEU A 44 -0.42 -13.99 -29.61
N ALA A 45 -0.97 -14.72 -28.64
CA ALA A 45 -0.63 -16.11 -28.44
C ALA A 45 -1.25 -17.03 -29.51
N SER A 46 -0.39 -17.96 -29.92
CA SER A 46 -0.65 -19.27 -30.50
C SER A 46 -1.07 -19.36 -31.98
N ASN A 47 -0.15 -19.91 -32.76
CA ASN A 47 -0.40 -21.24 -33.29
C ASN A 47 0.81 -22.14 -33.01
N GLN A 48 0.76 -22.89 -31.90
CA GLN A 48 1.32 -24.24 -31.94
C GLN A 48 0.49 -25.03 -32.94
N SER A 49 0.90 -24.98 -34.19
CA SER A 49 0.58 -26.00 -35.18
C SER A 49 1.92 -26.63 -35.51
N ASN A 50 2.16 -27.83 -34.98
CA ASN A 50 3.33 -28.63 -35.33
C ASN A 50 3.59 -28.61 -36.84
N VAL A 51 4.86 -28.87 -37.21
CA VAL A 51 5.39 -29.26 -38.54
C VAL A 51 6.17 -28.10 -39.17
N GLY A 52 7.51 -28.08 -39.25
CA GLY A 52 8.45 -29.19 -39.30
C GLY A 52 9.89 -28.72 -39.60
N ASN A 53 10.80 -29.36 -38.86
CA ASN A 53 12.24 -29.45 -39.06
C ASN A 53 13.13 -28.37 -38.43
N ALA A 54 12.80 -27.93 -37.20
CA ALA A 54 13.68 -27.90 -36.04
C ALA A 54 12.93 -27.25 -34.86
N THR A 55 13.24 -27.60 -33.61
CA THR A 55 12.66 -26.89 -32.44
C THR A 55 13.61 -25.78 -32.00
N VAL A 56 13.11 -24.54 -31.96
CA VAL A 56 13.86 -23.38 -31.45
C VAL A 56 13.73 -23.33 -29.94
N GLN A 57 14.84 -23.19 -29.24
CA GLN A 57 14.90 -22.99 -27.79
C GLN A 57 15.36 -21.57 -27.49
N TYR A 58 14.71 -20.97 -26.51
CA TYR A 58 15.04 -19.68 -25.93
C TYR A 58 15.91 -19.86 -24.69
N GLU A 59 16.59 -18.80 -24.30
CA GLU A 59 17.56 -18.81 -23.19
C GLU A 59 16.91 -19.08 -21.82
N ASP A 60 15.59 -18.90 -21.68
CA ASP A 60 14.85 -19.21 -20.44
C ASP A 60 13.38 -19.65 -20.70
N SER A 61 12.82 -20.46 -19.78
CA SER A 61 11.45 -20.98 -19.79
C SER A 61 10.49 -20.27 -18.83
N THR A 62 10.91 -19.16 -18.20
CA THR A 62 10.05 -18.27 -17.39
C THR A 62 9.71 -16.95 -18.11
N THR A 63 8.68 -16.25 -17.64
CA THR A 63 7.74 -15.41 -18.42
C THR A 63 8.04 -13.90 -18.59
N THR A 64 9.28 -13.39 -18.65
CA THR A 64 9.44 -11.90 -18.74
C THR A 64 10.59 -11.39 -19.63
N PHE A 65 10.35 -10.24 -20.30
CA PHE A 65 11.11 -9.59 -21.39
C PHE A 65 11.83 -8.30 -20.95
N TYR A 66 12.94 -7.86 -21.60
CA TYR A 66 13.60 -6.56 -21.33
C TYR A 66 14.03 -5.76 -22.60
N ILE A 67 13.78 -4.44 -22.63
CA ILE A 67 14.31 -3.50 -23.64
C ILE A 67 15.00 -2.34 -22.91
N ASN A 68 16.34 -2.24 -23.00
CA ASN A 68 17.13 -1.20 -22.30
C ASN A 68 18.07 -0.40 -23.23
N GLY A 69 17.66 -0.13 -24.48
CA GLY A 69 18.52 0.60 -25.42
C GLY A 69 19.79 -0.14 -25.88
N LYS A 70 20.08 -1.35 -25.36
CA LYS A 70 21.05 -2.32 -25.92
C LYS A 70 20.45 -3.70 -26.21
N GLY A 71 19.17 -3.92 -25.88
CA GLY A 71 18.25 -4.93 -26.41
C GLY A 71 18.44 -6.38 -25.93
N GLN A 72 17.45 -6.94 -25.20
CA GLN A 72 17.26 -8.38 -25.07
C GLN A 72 15.77 -8.79 -25.05
N GLY A 73 15.22 -9.05 -26.23
CA GLY A 73 13.95 -9.78 -26.36
C GLY A 73 14.13 -11.26 -26.05
N ARG A 74 13.09 -12.08 -26.21
CA ARG A 74 13.27 -13.54 -26.31
C ARG A 74 14.24 -13.86 -27.44
N VAL A 75 15.47 -14.20 -27.09
CA VAL A 75 16.55 -14.50 -28.04
C VAL A 75 16.57 -16.00 -28.29
N PRO A 76 16.37 -16.46 -29.54
CA PRO A 76 16.67 -17.84 -29.91
C PRO A 76 18.14 -18.12 -29.63
N VAL A 77 18.43 -19.08 -28.77
CA VAL A 77 19.82 -19.49 -28.47
C VAL A 77 20.19 -20.80 -29.14
N LYS A 78 19.21 -21.68 -29.37
CA LYS A 78 19.46 -22.99 -29.98
C LYS A 78 18.37 -23.42 -30.95
N VAL A 79 18.77 -24.18 -31.94
CA VAL A 79 17.89 -24.87 -32.89
C VAL A 79 18.24 -26.36 -32.86
N LYS A 80 17.26 -27.20 -32.55
CA LYS A 80 17.40 -28.66 -32.54
C LYS A 80 16.92 -29.26 -33.84
N ALA A 81 17.85 -29.78 -34.63
CA ALA A 81 17.54 -30.46 -35.89
C ALA A 81 16.89 -31.84 -35.67
N ASP A 82 16.26 -32.39 -36.71
CA ASP A 82 15.57 -33.69 -36.68
C ASP A 82 16.47 -34.87 -36.28
N SER A 83 17.79 -34.74 -36.47
CA SER A 83 18.77 -35.71 -35.99
C SER A 83 18.90 -35.76 -34.46
N GLY A 84 18.23 -34.85 -33.75
CA GLY A 84 18.36 -34.61 -32.32
C GLY A 84 19.55 -33.72 -31.95
N GLN A 85 20.34 -33.28 -32.94
CA GLN A 85 21.51 -32.43 -32.73
C GLN A 85 21.09 -30.96 -32.57
N GLU A 86 21.63 -30.30 -31.54
CA GLU A 86 21.41 -28.88 -31.26
C GLU A 86 22.51 -28.01 -31.90
N TYR A 87 22.13 -26.84 -32.38
CA TYR A 87 23.01 -25.83 -32.96
C TYR A 87 22.73 -24.48 -32.31
N ASP A 88 23.78 -23.73 -31.98
CA ASP A 88 23.63 -22.38 -31.46
C ASP A 88 23.10 -21.43 -32.54
N VAL A 89 22.34 -20.43 -32.12
CA VAL A 89 21.75 -19.39 -32.98
C VAL A 89 22.20 -18.04 -32.48
N ASP A 90 22.79 -17.25 -33.37
CA ASP A 90 23.24 -15.89 -33.06
C ASP A 90 22.35 -14.84 -33.74
N LEU A 91 22.28 -13.62 -33.19
CA LEU A 91 21.74 -12.49 -33.94
C LEU A 91 22.57 -12.31 -35.21
N ARG A 92 21.91 -12.12 -36.35
CA ARG A 92 22.58 -11.95 -37.63
C ARG A 92 23.64 -10.83 -37.55
N PRO A 93 24.94 -11.10 -37.80
CA PRO A 93 25.94 -10.05 -37.94
C PRO A 93 25.96 -9.50 -39.38
N GLU A 94 26.77 -8.48 -39.64
CA GLU A 94 27.00 -7.97 -41.00
C GLU A 94 27.44 -9.07 -41.98
N GLU A 95 27.15 -8.92 -43.28
CA GLU A 95 27.39 -9.97 -44.30
C GLU A 95 28.84 -10.47 -44.36
N SER A 96 29.81 -9.61 -44.03
CA SER A 96 31.23 -9.93 -44.00
C SER A 96 31.63 -10.95 -42.93
N LYS A 97 30.78 -11.16 -41.92
CA LYS A 97 31.04 -12.02 -40.74
C LYS A 97 30.26 -13.35 -40.79
N LEU A 98 29.47 -13.59 -41.85
CA LEU A 98 28.63 -14.78 -41.97
C LEU A 98 29.45 -16.06 -42.20
N LYS A 99 29.16 -17.09 -41.41
CA LYS A 99 29.75 -18.44 -41.53
C LYS A 99 28.78 -19.41 -42.21
N ASP A 100 29.27 -20.12 -43.22
CA ASP A 100 28.50 -21.15 -43.93
C ASP A 100 28.20 -22.34 -43.01
N GLY A 101 26.94 -22.77 -42.96
CA GLY A 101 26.43 -23.83 -42.09
C GLY A 101 25.78 -23.35 -40.79
N ASN A 102 26.05 -22.11 -40.35
CA ASN A 102 25.55 -21.57 -39.07
C ASN A 102 24.09 -21.10 -39.16
N PHE A 103 23.44 -21.03 -37.99
CA PHE A 103 22.09 -20.52 -37.80
C PHE A 103 22.13 -19.11 -37.21
N TYR A 104 21.22 -18.27 -37.68
CA TYR A 104 21.05 -16.90 -37.20
C TYR A 104 19.58 -16.56 -37.05
N TYR A 105 19.27 -15.56 -36.23
CA TYR A 105 17.94 -14.96 -36.17
C TYR A 105 17.98 -13.48 -36.57
N PHE A 106 16.81 -12.95 -36.95
CA PHE A 106 16.61 -11.53 -37.26
C PHE A 106 15.20 -11.10 -36.84
N TYR A 107 15.06 -9.82 -36.50
CA TYR A 107 13.77 -9.20 -36.22
C TYR A 107 13.18 -8.62 -37.49
N VAL A 108 11.90 -8.89 -37.73
CA VAL A 108 11.13 -8.40 -38.88
C VAL A 108 9.95 -7.59 -38.37
N ALA A 109 9.88 -6.32 -38.72
CA ALA A 109 8.70 -5.49 -38.48
C ALA A 109 7.55 -5.93 -39.40
N ILE A 110 6.39 -6.23 -38.81
CA ILE A 110 5.14 -6.66 -39.45
C ILE A 110 4.19 -5.46 -39.44
N GLY A 111 3.51 -5.17 -40.56
CA GLY A 111 2.77 -3.90 -40.84
C GLY A 111 1.98 -3.28 -39.67
N ALA A 112 1.78 -1.96 -39.59
CA ALA A 112 1.54 -0.99 -40.68
C ALA A 112 2.34 0.33 -40.54
N GLN A 113 2.55 1.01 -41.69
CA GLN A 113 3.29 2.27 -41.92
C GLN A 113 4.82 2.18 -41.74
N VAL A 114 5.50 1.57 -42.72
CA VAL A 114 6.86 1.98 -43.08
C VAL A 114 6.85 2.30 -44.57
N ASP A 115 7.15 3.56 -44.91
CA ASP A 115 7.19 4.09 -46.28
C ASP A 115 8.39 3.54 -47.05
N ALA A 116 8.45 2.23 -47.28
CA ALA A 116 9.56 1.58 -47.99
C ALA A 116 9.15 0.20 -48.54
N PRO A 117 9.81 -0.31 -49.62
CA PRO A 117 9.32 -1.46 -50.36
C PRO A 117 9.40 -2.76 -49.54
N ASN A 118 8.24 -3.33 -49.26
CA ASN A 118 8.01 -4.66 -48.69
C ASN A 118 9.06 -5.69 -49.15
N ARG A 119 9.75 -6.34 -48.21
CA ARG A 119 10.53 -7.55 -48.50
C ARG A 119 9.70 -8.75 -48.06
N ASP A 120 9.38 -9.63 -49.01
CA ASP A 120 8.80 -10.94 -48.68
C ASP A 120 9.90 -11.82 -48.09
N VAL A 121 9.79 -12.13 -46.79
CA VAL A 121 10.63 -13.12 -46.13
C VAL A 121 9.92 -14.47 -46.25
N ASP A 122 10.43 -15.32 -47.13
CA ASP A 122 9.90 -16.66 -47.35
C ASP A 122 10.42 -17.65 -46.30
N TYR A 123 9.56 -18.21 -45.46
CA TYR A 123 9.91 -19.26 -44.50
C TYR A 123 9.15 -20.58 -44.77
N TYR A 124 9.64 -21.67 -44.18
CA TYR A 124 9.08 -23.02 -44.38
C TYR A 124 8.37 -23.49 -43.10
N ASP A 125 7.06 -23.67 -43.19
CA ASP A 125 6.22 -24.28 -42.14
C ASP A 125 6.07 -25.78 -42.48
N GLY A 126 7.12 -26.54 -42.19
CA GLY A 126 7.22 -28.01 -42.26
C GLY A 126 7.04 -28.72 -43.58
N SER A 127 6.46 -28.08 -44.58
CA SER A 127 6.50 -28.50 -45.98
C SER A 127 6.01 -27.40 -46.94
N VAL A 128 5.40 -26.32 -46.45
CA VAL A 128 4.82 -25.24 -47.28
C VAL A 128 5.60 -23.94 -47.10
N ARG A 129 5.91 -23.28 -48.22
CA ARG A 129 6.56 -21.95 -48.22
C ARG A 129 5.50 -20.89 -47.92
N LYS A 130 5.69 -20.12 -46.84
CA LYS A 130 4.85 -18.98 -46.45
C LYS A 130 5.64 -17.68 -46.61
N ALA A 131 4.96 -16.60 -47.00
CA ALA A 131 5.53 -15.27 -47.09
C ALA A 131 5.16 -14.46 -45.82
N LEU A 132 6.18 -13.98 -45.12
CA LEU A 132 6.04 -12.94 -44.10
C LEU A 132 6.37 -11.61 -44.78
N THR A 133 5.41 -10.69 -44.83
CA THR A 133 5.62 -9.35 -45.40
C THR A 133 6.08 -8.42 -44.29
N GLY A 134 7.29 -7.89 -44.42
CA GLY A 134 7.87 -6.99 -43.41
C GLY A 134 9.24 -6.44 -43.79
N GLU A 135 9.81 -5.65 -42.89
CA GLU A 135 11.15 -5.09 -43.04
C GLU A 135 12.09 -5.64 -41.95
N ILE A 136 13.32 -5.99 -42.33
CA ILE A 136 14.34 -6.43 -41.37
C ILE A 136 14.87 -5.20 -40.62
N VAL A 137 14.89 -5.27 -39.29
CA VAL A 137 15.33 -4.15 -38.45
C VAL A 137 16.87 -4.03 -38.46
N THR A 138 17.38 -2.84 -38.80
CA THR A 138 18.82 -2.52 -38.84
C THR A 138 19.09 -1.11 -38.34
N ASP A 139 20.25 -0.90 -37.73
CA ASP A 139 20.86 0.42 -37.55
C ASP A 139 22.15 0.49 -38.37
N GLY A 140 22.18 1.36 -39.38
CA GLY A 140 23.25 1.36 -40.38
C GLY A 140 23.36 0.02 -41.13
N SER A 141 24.47 -0.69 -40.95
CA SER A 141 24.74 -2.01 -41.54
C SER A 141 24.57 -3.17 -40.55
N GLU A 142 24.33 -2.89 -39.27
CA GLU A 142 24.19 -3.90 -38.21
C GLU A 142 22.71 -4.22 -37.95
N TYR A 143 22.42 -5.49 -37.68
CA TYR A 143 21.08 -5.94 -37.32
C TYR A 143 20.89 -5.77 -35.82
N VAL A 144 19.76 -5.18 -35.42
CA VAL A 144 19.51 -4.79 -34.03
C VAL A 144 18.11 -5.21 -33.57
N MET A 145 17.91 -5.27 -32.27
CA MET A 145 16.59 -5.46 -31.67
C MET A 145 15.69 -4.25 -31.96
N PRO A 146 14.39 -4.44 -32.26
CA PRO A 146 13.47 -3.32 -32.43
C PRO A 146 13.30 -2.51 -31.14
N SER A 147 13.46 -1.20 -31.27
CA SER A 147 13.26 -0.20 -30.23
C SER A 147 12.18 0.81 -30.62
N ARG A 148 11.23 0.43 -31.47
CA ARG A 148 10.11 1.30 -31.87
C ARG A 148 8.82 0.54 -31.63
N ARG A 149 7.74 1.28 -31.35
CA ARG A 149 6.40 0.68 -31.30
C ARG A 149 6.06 -0.02 -32.61
N GLY A 150 5.38 -1.15 -32.52
CA GLY A 150 5.00 -1.94 -33.71
C GLY A 150 4.95 -3.43 -33.44
N LYS A 151 4.49 -4.20 -34.45
CA LYS A 151 4.48 -5.66 -34.41
C LYS A 151 5.75 -6.21 -35.03
N TYR A 152 6.35 -7.22 -34.41
CA TYR A 152 7.61 -7.80 -34.82
C TYR A 152 7.54 -9.34 -34.81
N ALA A 153 8.29 -9.96 -35.72
CA ALA A 153 8.54 -11.40 -35.76
C ALA A 153 10.03 -11.67 -35.56
N VAL A 154 10.35 -12.76 -34.86
CA VAL A 154 11.69 -13.33 -34.76
C VAL A 154 11.80 -14.47 -35.76
N VAL A 155 12.67 -14.34 -36.77
CA VAL A 155 12.79 -15.35 -37.83
C VAL A 155 14.16 -15.99 -37.79
N VAL A 156 14.20 -17.33 -37.81
CA VAL A 156 15.43 -18.12 -37.74
C VAL A 156 15.78 -18.68 -39.12
N ALA A 157 17.04 -18.53 -39.53
CA ALA A 157 17.54 -18.96 -40.83
C ALA A 157 18.94 -19.56 -40.76
N GLN A 158 19.21 -20.51 -41.67
CA GLN A 158 20.54 -21.09 -41.84
C GLN A 158 21.22 -20.50 -43.07
N TYR A 159 22.49 -20.13 -42.96
CA TYR A 159 23.29 -19.70 -44.11
C TYR A 159 23.98 -20.91 -44.76
N LYS A 160 23.68 -21.21 -46.03
CA LYS A 160 24.24 -22.37 -46.76
C LYS A 160 24.59 -22.04 -48.21
N HIS A 161 25.83 -22.30 -48.61
CA HIS A 161 26.40 -22.07 -49.94
C HIS A 161 26.10 -20.67 -50.51
N GLY A 162 26.21 -19.63 -49.69
CA GLY A 162 25.96 -18.24 -50.11
C GLY A 162 24.47 -17.88 -50.22
N ARG A 163 23.57 -18.68 -49.65
CA ARG A 163 22.12 -18.45 -49.67
C ARG A 163 21.50 -18.70 -48.30
N TRP A 164 20.48 -17.91 -47.99
CA TRP A 164 19.65 -18.10 -46.80
C TRP A 164 18.63 -19.21 -47.02
N VAL A 165 18.55 -20.10 -46.04
CA VAL A 165 17.51 -21.13 -45.91
C VAL A 165 16.75 -20.84 -44.63
N TYR A 166 15.66 -20.08 -44.74
CA TYR A 166 14.77 -19.75 -43.63
C TYR A 166 14.10 -21.00 -43.09
N ARG A 167 14.12 -21.16 -41.77
CA ARG A 167 13.72 -22.39 -41.09
C ARG A 167 12.43 -22.23 -40.34
N ASP A 168 12.28 -21.14 -39.58
CA ASP A 168 11.14 -20.99 -38.69
C ASP A 168 10.86 -19.53 -38.30
N ILE A 169 9.64 -19.26 -37.84
CA ILE A 169 9.31 -18.06 -37.05
C ILE A 169 9.30 -18.49 -35.59
N ALA A 170 10.26 -17.99 -34.84
CA ALA A 170 10.45 -18.41 -33.48
C ALA A 170 9.43 -17.74 -32.53
N ASP A 171 9.06 -16.47 -32.75
CA ASP A 171 8.03 -15.75 -31.96
C ASP A 171 7.49 -14.52 -32.72
N THR A 172 6.40 -13.94 -32.21
CA THR A 172 5.89 -12.61 -32.60
C THR A 172 5.51 -11.79 -31.37
N PHE A 173 5.83 -10.50 -31.35
CA PHE A 173 5.54 -9.60 -30.23
C PHE A 173 5.17 -8.19 -30.71
N SER A 174 4.50 -7.42 -29.86
CA SER A 174 4.18 -6.01 -30.12
C SER A 174 4.87 -5.14 -29.08
N ILE A 175 5.52 -4.04 -29.50
CA ILE A 175 6.00 -3.01 -28.58
C ILE A 175 4.93 -1.93 -28.50
N VAL A 176 4.44 -1.63 -27.28
CA VAL A 176 3.51 -0.52 -27.00
C VAL A 176 4.21 0.60 -26.22
N GLY A 177 3.58 1.78 -26.19
CA GLY A 177 4.18 2.97 -25.61
C GLY A 177 3.49 3.44 -24.31
N PHE A 178 4.27 4.06 -23.43
CA PHE A 178 3.96 4.63 -22.11
C PHE A 178 2.91 5.73 -22.14
N SER A 179 2.05 5.77 -21.13
CA SER A 179 1.00 6.80 -21.06
C SER A 179 1.57 8.18 -20.71
N LEU A 180 1.13 9.24 -21.43
CA LEU A 180 1.42 10.64 -21.05
C LEU A 180 0.58 11.15 -19.89
N ASN A 181 -0.09 10.22 -19.24
CA ASN A 181 -1.24 10.57 -18.46
C ASN A 181 -0.82 11.43 -17.26
N GLU A 182 0.26 11.10 -16.56
CA GLU A 182 0.80 11.91 -15.45
C GLU A 182 1.72 13.05 -15.89
N ALA A 183 1.81 13.32 -17.20
CA ALA A 183 2.77 14.29 -17.70
C ALA A 183 2.55 15.67 -17.06
N LYS A 184 3.61 16.28 -16.57
CA LYS A 184 3.66 17.64 -16.03
C LYS A 184 4.54 18.50 -16.91
N LEU A 185 4.23 19.79 -16.96
CA LEU A 185 5.06 20.77 -17.65
C LEU A 185 6.21 21.16 -16.74
N VAL A 186 7.40 21.33 -17.31
CA VAL A 186 8.61 21.76 -16.60
C VAL A 186 9.37 22.84 -17.40
N ASP A 187 10.10 23.73 -16.71
CA ASP A 187 10.95 24.74 -17.37
C ASP A 187 12.32 24.12 -17.71
N GLY A 188 12.57 23.95 -19.00
CA GLY A 188 13.78 23.32 -19.53
C GLY A 188 13.84 21.82 -19.27
N LYS A 189 14.98 21.36 -18.76
CA LYS A 189 15.29 19.93 -18.53
C LYS A 189 15.21 19.50 -17.07
N ASP A 190 14.72 20.36 -16.19
CA ASP A 190 14.60 20.06 -14.76
C ASP A 190 13.22 19.50 -14.48
N ALA A 191 13.11 18.21 -14.17
CA ALA A 191 11.83 17.57 -13.90
C ALA A 191 11.11 18.11 -12.65
N THR A 192 11.78 18.91 -11.82
CA THR A 192 11.21 19.47 -10.59
C THR A 192 10.80 20.92 -10.75
N ASP A 193 11.37 21.66 -11.71
CA ASP A 193 11.04 23.05 -11.95
C ASP A 193 9.73 23.17 -12.74
N THR A 194 8.63 23.18 -12.01
CA THR A 194 7.29 23.46 -12.55
C THR A 194 6.98 24.97 -12.59
N THR A 195 7.97 25.82 -12.32
CA THR A 195 7.79 27.28 -12.20
C THR A 195 8.24 28.03 -13.44
N PHE A 196 7.29 28.46 -14.26
CA PHE A 196 7.56 29.20 -15.48
C PHE A 196 7.75 30.68 -15.18
N ASN A 197 8.97 31.11 -14.84
CA ASN A 197 9.25 32.50 -14.48
C ASN A 197 9.87 33.30 -15.63
N TYR A 198 9.43 34.55 -15.77
CA TYR A 198 10.06 35.48 -16.68
C TYR A 198 11.48 35.84 -16.21
N THR A 199 12.50 35.56 -17.03
CA THR A 199 13.92 35.77 -16.68
C THR A 199 14.45 37.16 -17.06
N GLY A 200 13.70 37.94 -17.84
CA GLY A 200 14.14 39.25 -18.35
C GLY A 200 14.54 39.27 -19.82
N GLU A 201 14.67 38.10 -20.46
CA GLU A 201 15.00 37.99 -21.89
C GLU A 201 13.78 38.34 -22.73
N ALA A 202 13.96 39.17 -23.76
CA ALA A 202 12.98 39.24 -24.84
C ALA A 202 13.64 39.29 -26.23
N GLY A 203 14.12 38.12 -26.68
CA GLY A 203 13.44 37.60 -27.86
C GLY A 203 11.99 37.39 -27.44
N SER A 204 11.05 38.04 -28.13
CA SER A 204 9.60 38.05 -27.86
C SER A 204 9.09 36.86 -27.06
N LEU A 205 7.99 37.01 -26.31
CA LEU A 205 7.24 35.85 -25.83
C LEU A 205 6.60 35.08 -27.02
N SER A 206 7.29 35.00 -28.16
CA SER A 206 6.92 34.28 -29.36
C SER A 206 6.83 32.82 -29.02
N ASN A 207 5.89 32.18 -29.67
CA ASN A 207 5.58 30.79 -29.41
C ASN A 207 6.79 29.86 -29.60
N THR A 208 7.60 30.10 -30.63
CA THR A 208 8.76 29.26 -30.98
C THR A 208 9.89 29.29 -29.95
N GLU A 209 10.08 30.39 -29.22
CA GLU A 209 11.14 30.51 -28.21
C GLU A 209 10.72 29.89 -26.86
N TRP A 210 9.42 29.89 -26.55
CA TRP A 210 8.88 29.24 -25.35
C TRP A 210 8.61 27.76 -25.52
N GLU A 211 8.25 27.28 -26.72
CA GLU A 211 8.15 25.85 -27.03
C GLU A 211 9.47 25.14 -26.65
N ALA A 212 10.62 25.70 -27.06
CA ALA A 212 11.94 25.17 -26.72
C ALA A 212 12.32 25.23 -25.23
N ARG A 213 11.57 25.98 -24.40
CA ARG A 213 11.73 26.02 -22.93
C ARG A 213 10.71 25.15 -22.21
N LEU A 214 9.58 24.83 -22.83
CA LEU A 214 8.49 24.12 -22.19
C LEU A 214 8.74 22.61 -22.30
N GLY A 215 9.43 22.08 -21.32
CA GLY A 215 9.65 20.63 -21.19
C GLY A 215 8.39 19.91 -20.71
N VAL A 216 8.34 18.62 -21.01
CA VAL A 216 7.35 17.70 -20.46
C VAL A 216 8.09 16.64 -19.65
N ALA A 217 7.61 16.36 -18.46
CA ALA A 217 8.12 15.27 -17.65
C ALA A 217 6.99 14.32 -17.24
N VAL A 218 7.27 13.02 -17.15
CA VAL A 218 6.39 12.05 -16.49
C VAL A 218 7.14 11.56 -15.25
N GLY A 219 6.55 11.72 -14.07
CA GLY A 219 7.29 11.55 -12.81
C GLY A 219 8.47 12.53 -12.71
N ASN A 220 9.69 12.01 -12.53
CA ASN A 220 10.93 12.80 -12.55
C ASN A 220 11.71 12.68 -13.88
N HIS A 221 11.14 12.04 -14.89
CA HIS A 221 11.80 11.87 -16.18
C HIS A 221 11.37 12.95 -17.17
N VAL A 222 12.31 13.78 -17.62
CA VAL A 222 12.05 14.77 -18.69
C VAL A 222 12.11 14.09 -20.05
N LEU A 223 11.02 14.24 -20.82
CA LEU A 223 10.83 13.67 -22.14
C LEU A 223 11.55 14.51 -23.21
N ASP A 224 11.93 13.87 -24.33
CA ASP A 224 12.58 14.55 -25.45
C ASP A 224 11.52 15.01 -26.49
N GLU A 225 11.46 16.33 -26.67
CA GLU A 225 10.59 17.01 -27.63
C GLU A 225 10.99 16.64 -29.07
N ALA A 226 10.06 16.02 -29.81
CA ALA A 226 10.19 15.40 -31.14
C ALA A 226 10.45 13.88 -31.19
N THR A 227 10.95 13.23 -30.14
CA THR A 227 11.00 11.75 -30.09
C THR A 227 9.93 11.14 -29.21
N ASP A 228 9.59 11.79 -28.10
CA ASP A 228 8.67 11.26 -27.08
C ASP A 228 7.32 11.97 -27.08
N TYR A 229 7.26 13.24 -27.49
CA TYR A 229 6.01 13.99 -27.58
C TYR A 229 6.06 15.14 -28.61
N ASP A 230 4.87 15.65 -28.92
CA ASP A 230 4.60 16.90 -29.65
C ASP A 230 3.71 17.79 -28.76
N ILE A 231 3.82 19.11 -28.86
CA ILE A 231 3.16 20.04 -27.93
C ILE A 231 2.55 21.24 -28.67
N ASP A 232 1.26 21.50 -28.43
CA ASP A 232 0.54 22.67 -28.93
C ASP A 232 0.12 23.58 -27.76
N ILE A 233 0.26 24.90 -27.89
CA ILE A 233 -0.10 25.85 -26.82
C ILE A 233 -1.31 26.71 -27.20
N TYR A 234 -2.29 26.81 -26.29
CA TYR A 234 -3.51 27.59 -26.47
C TYR A 234 -3.69 28.62 -25.34
N ARG A 235 -4.19 29.81 -25.68
CA ARG A 235 -4.57 30.80 -24.68
C ARG A 235 -5.93 30.47 -24.08
N LYS A 236 -6.00 30.28 -22.76
CA LYS A 236 -7.22 29.79 -22.08
C LYS A 236 -8.42 30.73 -22.21
N SER A 237 -8.19 32.05 -22.29
CA SER A 237 -9.26 33.05 -22.29
C SER A 237 -10.11 33.07 -23.56
N ASP A 238 -9.53 32.75 -24.71
CA ASP A 238 -10.14 32.89 -26.04
C ASP A 238 -9.90 31.68 -26.97
N GLY A 239 -9.12 30.68 -26.53
CA GLY A 239 -8.84 29.45 -27.26
C GLY A 239 -7.94 29.63 -28.48
N VAL A 240 -7.25 30.77 -28.58
CA VAL A 240 -6.35 31.05 -29.71
C VAL A 240 -5.12 30.15 -29.63
N ASP A 241 -4.85 29.44 -30.72
CA ASP A 241 -3.65 28.62 -30.93
C ASP A 241 -2.42 29.52 -31.12
N MET A 242 -1.49 29.43 -30.19
CA MET A 242 -0.28 30.25 -30.12
C MET A 242 0.74 29.86 -31.20
N GLY A 243 0.61 28.67 -31.83
CA GLY A 243 1.41 28.20 -32.98
C GLY A 243 1.20 28.98 -34.27
N THR A 244 0.18 29.84 -34.31
CA THR A 244 -0.15 30.61 -35.51
C THR A 244 0.42 32.03 -35.47
N ALA A 245 0.96 32.51 -36.59
CA ALA A 245 1.49 33.87 -36.72
C ALA A 245 0.47 35.00 -36.41
N ALA A 246 -0.82 34.68 -36.30
CA ALA A 246 -1.89 35.62 -35.97
C ALA A 246 -2.15 35.77 -34.45
N ALA A 247 -1.65 34.86 -33.62
CA ALA A 247 -1.92 34.82 -32.18
C ALA A 247 -1.10 35.84 -31.36
N GLY A 248 0.04 36.27 -31.90
CA GLY A 248 1.01 37.12 -31.21
C GLY A 248 1.73 36.38 -30.09
N ASP A 249 2.38 37.15 -29.21
CA ASP A 249 3.22 36.64 -28.13
C ASP A 249 2.38 36.15 -26.91
N LEU A 250 2.95 35.29 -26.07
CA LEU A 250 2.41 34.94 -24.75
C LEU A 250 2.42 36.18 -23.84
N ASP A 251 1.51 36.24 -22.87
CA ASP A 251 1.31 37.36 -21.95
C ASP A 251 1.58 36.90 -20.51
N LEU A 252 2.36 37.68 -19.77
CA LEU A 252 2.65 37.38 -18.36
C LEU A 252 1.42 37.48 -17.47
N GLY A 253 1.26 36.52 -16.57
CA GLY A 253 0.10 36.41 -15.68
C GLY A 253 -1.20 35.99 -16.38
N VAL A 254 -1.13 35.57 -17.64
CA VAL A 254 -2.24 34.93 -18.36
C VAL A 254 -2.07 33.42 -18.33
N THR A 255 -3.17 32.69 -18.18
CA THR A 255 -3.17 31.21 -18.15
C THR A 255 -3.27 30.65 -19.57
N TYR A 256 -2.42 29.66 -19.84
CA TYR A 256 -2.33 28.91 -21.10
C TYR A 256 -2.62 27.43 -20.85
N VAL A 257 -2.96 26.73 -21.92
CA VAL A 257 -3.16 25.28 -21.95
C VAL A 257 -2.17 24.70 -22.94
N ALA A 258 -1.25 23.87 -22.47
CA ALA A 258 -0.39 23.05 -23.32
C ALA A 258 -1.05 21.70 -23.56
N LYS A 259 -1.21 21.34 -24.82
CA LYS A 259 -1.75 20.06 -25.26
C LYS A 259 -0.60 19.19 -25.74
N ILE A 260 -0.27 18.19 -24.94
CA ILE A 260 0.86 17.30 -25.13
C ILE A 260 0.33 16.04 -25.81
N THR A 261 0.92 15.65 -26.94
CA THR A 261 0.56 14.46 -27.72
C THR A 261 1.74 13.51 -27.79
N GLY A 262 1.56 12.26 -27.36
CA GLY A 262 2.63 11.28 -27.29
C GLY A 262 3.13 10.87 -28.68
N THR A 263 4.45 10.80 -28.83
CA THR A 263 5.14 10.29 -30.02
C THR A 263 6.14 9.21 -29.62
N GLY A 264 6.70 8.47 -30.59
CA GLY A 264 7.64 7.38 -30.29
C GLY A 264 7.09 6.32 -29.34
N PHE A 265 7.65 6.28 -28.13
CA PHE A 265 7.28 5.38 -27.04
C PHE A 265 6.19 5.91 -26.11
N TYR A 266 5.64 7.11 -26.29
CA TYR A 266 4.54 7.59 -25.44
C TYR A 266 3.21 7.67 -26.20
N THR A 267 2.10 7.46 -25.48
CA THR A 267 0.74 7.37 -25.99
C THR A 267 -0.21 8.35 -25.28
N GLY A 268 -1.33 8.63 -25.94
CA GLY A 268 -2.35 9.55 -25.43
C GLY A 268 -2.08 11.01 -25.75
N THR A 269 -3.06 11.84 -25.38
CA THR A 269 -2.98 13.29 -25.45
C THR A 269 -3.49 13.83 -24.12
N VAL A 270 -2.70 14.68 -23.46
CA VAL A 270 -3.09 15.33 -22.21
C VAL A 270 -2.99 16.84 -22.33
N GLU A 271 -3.84 17.53 -21.59
CA GLU A 271 -3.79 19.00 -21.50
C GLU A 271 -3.31 19.40 -20.10
N ARG A 272 -2.42 20.39 -20.05
CA ARG A 272 -1.87 20.95 -18.83
C ARG A 272 -1.92 22.46 -18.84
N GLU A 273 -2.43 23.01 -17.74
CA GLU A 273 -2.48 24.45 -17.58
C GLU A 273 -1.18 24.97 -17.00
N PHE A 274 -0.71 26.11 -17.50
CA PHE A 274 0.41 26.82 -16.91
C PHE A 274 0.20 28.34 -17.00
N THR A 275 0.97 29.08 -16.21
CA THR A 275 0.98 30.54 -16.22
C THR A 275 2.42 31.01 -16.12
N ILE A 276 2.77 32.03 -16.90
CA ILE A 276 4.12 32.61 -16.86
C ILE A 276 4.16 33.70 -15.78
N GLY A 277 5.00 33.51 -14.78
CA GLY A 277 5.24 34.40 -13.64
C GLY A 277 6.03 35.66 -14.00
N LYS A 278 5.96 36.67 -13.14
CA LYS A 278 6.76 37.90 -13.25
C LYS A 278 8.16 37.69 -12.66
N LEU A 279 9.14 38.45 -13.14
CA LEU A 279 10.50 38.46 -12.58
C LEU A 279 10.50 39.04 -11.15
N ASP A 280 10.93 38.27 -10.15
CA ASP A 280 11.12 38.75 -8.76
C ASP A 280 12.53 39.29 -8.53
N LEU A 281 12.62 40.59 -8.25
CA LEU A 281 13.90 41.26 -8.05
C LEU A 281 14.62 40.84 -6.76
N SER A 282 13.94 40.24 -5.79
CA SER A 282 14.56 39.85 -4.52
C SER A 282 15.48 38.64 -4.65
N THR A 283 15.25 37.80 -5.66
CA THR A 283 16.05 36.61 -5.98
C THR A 283 16.85 36.77 -7.28
N ALA A 284 16.57 37.80 -8.07
CA ALA A 284 17.27 38.05 -9.33
C ALA A 284 18.75 38.43 -9.13
N ALA A 285 19.62 37.84 -9.97
CA ALA A 285 21.03 38.18 -10.06
C ALA A 285 21.20 39.47 -10.88
N ILE A 286 21.49 40.59 -10.20
CA ILE A 286 21.58 41.89 -10.85
C ILE A 286 23.03 42.33 -10.97
N VAL A 287 23.43 42.67 -12.20
CA VAL A 287 24.75 43.22 -12.52
C VAL A 287 24.65 44.74 -12.64
N PRO A 288 25.42 45.52 -11.86
CA PRO A 288 25.37 46.97 -11.90
C PRO A 288 26.06 47.53 -13.16
N GLU A 289 25.50 48.62 -13.71
CA GLU A 289 26.07 49.30 -14.88
C GLU A 289 27.47 49.86 -14.59
N PRO A 290 28.48 49.56 -15.43
CA PRO A 290 29.81 50.10 -15.25
C PRO A 290 29.85 51.59 -15.61
N MET A 291 30.25 52.45 -14.66
CA MET A 291 30.21 53.91 -14.85
C MET A 291 31.56 54.61 -14.83
N THR A 292 31.75 55.56 -15.75
CA THR A 292 32.86 56.56 -15.72
C THR A 292 32.43 57.97 -15.32
N SER A 293 31.13 58.16 -15.07
CA SER A 293 30.55 59.41 -14.62
C SER A 293 29.66 59.19 -13.40
N ALA A 294 29.42 60.25 -12.62
CA ALA A 294 28.60 60.10 -11.41
C ALA A 294 27.14 59.81 -11.81
N PRO A 295 26.52 58.75 -11.25
CA PRO A 295 25.13 58.47 -11.53
C PRO A 295 24.22 59.61 -11.08
N SER A 296 23.07 59.75 -11.76
CA SER A 296 22.02 60.68 -11.35
C SER A 296 21.55 60.39 -9.92
N LYS A 297 20.97 61.41 -9.27
CA LYS A 297 20.28 61.23 -7.97
C LYS A 297 18.98 60.46 -8.10
N THR A 298 18.37 60.53 -9.28
CA THR A 298 17.15 59.83 -9.66
C THR A 298 17.43 59.16 -11.00
N PRO A 299 18.32 58.15 -11.01
CA PRO A 299 18.68 57.48 -12.24
C PRO A 299 17.52 56.61 -12.73
N GLY A 300 17.50 56.36 -14.04
CA GLY A 300 16.72 55.25 -14.61
C GLY A 300 17.27 53.90 -14.12
N PHE A 301 16.51 52.83 -14.29
CA PHE A 301 16.98 51.48 -14.02
C PHE A 301 18.12 51.09 -14.98
N ASN A 302 17.97 51.38 -16.27
CA ASN A 302 18.98 51.15 -17.31
C ASN A 302 20.22 52.02 -17.14
N GLU A 303 20.15 53.07 -16.33
CA GLU A 303 21.32 53.86 -16.02
C GLU A 303 22.22 53.13 -15.02
N ILE A 304 21.68 52.30 -14.11
CA ILE A 304 22.43 51.73 -12.98
C ILE A 304 22.55 50.20 -12.99
N VAL A 305 21.91 49.51 -13.93
CA VAL A 305 21.94 48.05 -14.07
C VAL A 305 22.33 47.71 -15.50
N GLU A 306 23.35 46.85 -15.64
CA GLU A 306 23.86 46.30 -16.90
C GLU A 306 23.01 45.11 -17.34
N SER A 307 22.75 44.19 -16.40
CA SER A 307 21.97 43.00 -16.67
C SER A 307 21.21 42.46 -15.46
N VAL A 308 20.14 41.72 -15.74
CA VAL A 308 19.37 40.97 -14.73
C VAL A 308 19.28 39.52 -15.17
N ASN A 309 19.63 38.59 -14.29
CA ASN A 309 19.75 37.17 -14.58
C ASN A 309 20.56 36.87 -15.86
N GLY A 310 21.55 37.73 -16.16
CA GLY A 310 22.40 37.59 -17.35
C GLY A 310 21.86 38.23 -18.64
N VAL A 311 20.78 39.01 -18.59
CA VAL A 311 20.20 39.69 -19.75
C VAL A 311 20.63 41.15 -19.86
N ASP A 312 21.43 41.48 -20.88
CA ASP A 312 22.08 42.79 -21.05
C ASP A 312 21.17 43.93 -21.58
N ASP A 313 21.54 45.17 -21.22
CA ASP A 313 20.86 46.45 -21.49
C ASP A 313 20.49 46.72 -22.96
N GLY A 314 21.32 46.26 -23.90
CA GLY A 314 21.21 46.54 -25.33
C GLY A 314 19.96 45.99 -26.00
N ASN A 315 19.21 45.12 -25.31
CA ASN A 315 18.03 44.45 -25.84
C ASN A 315 16.72 44.82 -25.10
N TRP A 316 16.72 45.72 -24.12
CA TRP A 316 15.53 45.94 -23.26
C TRP A 316 14.35 46.66 -23.93
N GLY A 317 14.53 47.12 -25.16
CA GLY A 317 13.48 47.71 -25.99
C GLY A 317 12.47 46.67 -26.46
N GLY A 318 11.48 46.37 -25.62
CA GLY A 318 10.42 45.37 -25.90
C GLY A 318 10.32 44.27 -24.85
N THR A 319 11.30 44.17 -23.94
CA THR A 319 11.44 43.06 -22.96
C THR A 319 10.69 43.27 -21.65
N GLY A 320 9.91 44.34 -21.51
CA GLY A 320 9.33 44.66 -20.20
C GLY A 320 10.37 45.06 -19.13
N MET A 321 11.66 45.16 -19.48
CA MET A 321 12.71 45.75 -18.64
C MET A 321 12.92 47.25 -18.92
N ALA A 322 11.92 47.93 -19.50
CA ALA A 322 11.96 49.37 -19.67
C ALA A 322 11.96 50.11 -18.32
N ASP A 323 12.68 51.23 -18.23
CA ASP A 323 12.77 52.11 -17.05
C ASP A 323 11.42 52.38 -16.36
N SER A 324 10.32 52.50 -17.13
CA SER A 324 8.97 52.74 -16.60
C SER A 324 8.43 51.64 -15.69
N ASN A 325 8.99 50.43 -15.76
CA ASN A 325 8.58 49.28 -14.94
C ASN A 325 9.32 49.20 -13.61
N PHE A 326 10.27 50.09 -13.38
CA PHE A 326 11.10 50.14 -12.18
C PHE A 326 10.98 51.47 -11.45
N LYS A 327 11.25 51.41 -10.15
CA LYS A 327 11.46 52.58 -9.30
C LYS A 327 12.81 52.45 -8.64
N VAL A 328 13.67 53.43 -8.89
CA VAL A 328 15.03 53.47 -8.37
C VAL A 328 15.16 54.58 -7.33
N THR A 329 15.67 54.25 -6.16
CA THR A 329 15.86 55.19 -5.04
C THR A 329 17.29 55.12 -4.51
N LEU A 330 17.97 56.27 -4.44
CA LEU A 330 19.31 56.35 -3.84
C LEU A 330 19.26 56.05 -2.33
N VAL A 331 20.08 55.10 -1.88
CA VAL A 331 20.26 54.72 -0.47
C VAL A 331 21.47 55.43 0.13
N SER A 332 22.63 55.32 -0.52
CA SER A 332 23.89 55.90 -0.03
C SER A 332 24.81 56.30 -1.19
N ALA A 333 25.70 57.29 -0.99
CA ALA A 333 26.62 57.79 -2.00
C ALA A 333 28.01 58.05 -1.41
N ALA A 334 29.06 57.75 -2.18
CA ALA A 334 30.44 57.98 -1.77
C ALA A 334 30.75 59.48 -1.55
N GLY A 335 31.41 59.79 -0.43
CA GLY A 335 31.86 61.15 -0.11
C GLY A 335 30.70 62.12 0.11
N SER A 336 29.94 61.92 1.20
CA SER A 336 28.74 62.66 1.61
C SER A 336 28.81 64.19 1.43
N GLN A 337 28.57 64.67 0.21
CA GLN A 337 27.87 65.91 -0.14
C GLN A 337 27.27 65.76 -1.54
N ILE A 338 25.98 66.05 -1.61
CA ILE A 338 25.08 65.53 -2.60
C ILE A 338 25.15 66.40 -3.88
N TYR A 339 26.20 66.30 -4.72
CA TYR A 339 26.19 66.48 -6.20
C TYR A 339 27.60 66.43 -6.85
N ASN A 340 27.66 65.64 -7.95
CA ASN A 340 28.53 65.65 -9.14
C ASN A 340 30.07 65.71 -9.01
N THR A 341 30.68 64.53 -9.26
CA THR A 341 32.09 64.19 -9.61
C THR A 341 32.78 63.23 -8.65
N GLY A 342 32.18 62.92 -7.49
CA GLY A 342 32.74 61.97 -6.53
C GLY A 342 32.91 60.57 -7.13
N LYS A 343 34.16 60.12 -7.23
CA LYS A 343 34.51 58.73 -7.58
C LYS A 343 34.27 57.83 -6.37
N GLY A 344 33.66 56.66 -6.57
CA GLY A 344 33.35 55.71 -5.48
C GLY A 344 32.02 54.97 -5.67
N VAL A 345 31.58 54.31 -4.60
CA VAL A 345 30.39 53.44 -4.57
C VAL A 345 29.10 54.23 -4.28
N PHE A 346 28.04 53.91 -5.01
CA PHE A 346 26.69 54.42 -4.86
C PHE A 346 25.75 53.23 -4.68
N GLU A 347 24.87 53.27 -3.68
CA GLU A 347 23.92 52.19 -3.42
C GLU A 347 22.51 52.68 -3.74
N TYR A 348 21.77 51.88 -4.52
CA TYR A 348 20.41 52.17 -4.96
C TYR A 348 19.48 51.02 -4.58
N THR A 349 18.28 51.32 -4.09
CA THR A 349 17.18 50.36 -4.05
C THR A 349 16.47 50.37 -5.39
N VAL A 350 16.35 49.20 -6.01
CA VAL A 350 15.53 48.97 -7.21
C VAL A 350 14.31 48.18 -6.78
N GLU A 351 13.11 48.68 -7.09
CA GLU A 351 11.84 48.00 -6.81
C GLU A 351 10.91 48.08 -8.03
N ALA A 352 9.95 47.15 -8.12
CA ALA A 352 8.94 47.18 -9.18
C ALA A 352 8.08 48.46 -9.10
N ALA A 353 7.89 49.13 -10.24
CA ALA A 353 7.00 50.29 -10.32
C ALA A 353 5.53 49.88 -10.10
N THR A 354 4.71 50.82 -9.61
CA THR A 354 3.28 50.58 -9.41
C THR A 354 2.59 50.24 -10.74
N GLY A 355 2.00 49.05 -10.83
CA GLY A 355 1.34 48.56 -12.04
C GLY A 355 2.26 47.90 -13.06
N SER A 356 3.52 47.59 -12.70
CA SER A 356 4.46 46.88 -13.57
C SER A 356 3.86 45.55 -14.07
N LYS A 357 3.84 45.37 -15.40
CA LYS A 357 3.34 44.14 -16.06
C LYS A 357 4.32 42.98 -15.90
N TYR A 358 5.63 43.26 -15.81
CA TYR A 358 6.69 42.25 -15.99
C TYR A 358 7.45 41.88 -14.71
N ILE A 359 7.38 42.70 -13.67
CA ILE A 359 8.35 42.64 -12.56
C ILE A 359 7.65 42.79 -11.20
N THR A 360 8.20 42.15 -10.17
CA THR A 360 7.79 42.25 -8.76
C THR A 360 9.00 42.35 -7.84
N GLY A 361 8.79 42.63 -6.55
CA GLY A 361 9.84 42.62 -5.54
C GLY A 361 10.76 43.85 -5.54
N LYS A 362 11.86 43.75 -4.77
CA LYS A 362 12.88 44.81 -4.59
C LYS A 362 14.25 44.25 -4.20
N THR A 363 15.30 45.00 -4.49
CA THR A 363 16.70 44.66 -4.18
C THR A 363 17.58 45.90 -4.03
N THR A 364 18.84 45.71 -3.64
CA THR A 364 19.85 46.79 -3.52
C THR A 364 21.01 46.56 -4.48
N VAL A 365 21.28 47.53 -5.34
CA VAL A 365 22.33 47.51 -6.36
C VAL A 365 23.45 48.47 -5.97
N LYS A 366 24.71 48.04 -6.10
CA LYS A 366 25.91 48.86 -5.84
C LYS A 366 26.60 49.23 -7.13
N VAL A 367 26.61 50.51 -7.47
CA VAL A 367 27.22 51.05 -8.69
C VAL A 367 28.50 51.80 -8.34
N VAL A 368 29.53 51.66 -9.17
CA VAL A 368 30.80 52.35 -8.99
C VAL A 368 31.05 53.36 -10.10
N ASN A 369 31.18 54.64 -9.73
CA ASN A 369 31.70 55.67 -10.62
C ASN A 369 33.23 55.66 -10.57
N ALA A 370 33.86 55.04 -11.56
CA ALA A 370 35.31 54.87 -11.70
C ALA A 370 35.92 55.84 -12.73
N ASP A 371 37.23 55.99 -12.73
CA ASP A 371 37.97 56.73 -13.77
C ASP A 371 38.17 55.87 -15.05
N ILE A 372 38.28 54.55 -14.91
CA ILE A 372 38.43 53.59 -16.01
C ILE A 372 37.61 52.33 -15.71
N LEU A 373 36.96 51.77 -16.73
CA LEU A 373 36.23 50.49 -16.63
C LEU A 373 37.10 49.33 -17.07
N ALA A 374 36.99 48.21 -16.36
CA ALA A 374 37.58 46.94 -16.75
C ALA A 374 36.59 46.13 -17.59
N ASN A 375 37.09 45.51 -18.66
CA ASN A 375 36.36 44.54 -19.47
C ASN A 375 36.63 43.13 -18.91
N ILE A 376 35.59 42.31 -18.71
CA ILE A 376 35.68 40.97 -18.14
C ILE A 376 35.08 39.96 -19.13
N ASP A 377 35.88 38.98 -19.56
CA ASP A 377 35.48 37.95 -20.52
C ASP A 377 35.66 36.54 -19.95
N PHE A 378 34.61 35.71 -20.08
CA PHE A 378 34.58 34.30 -19.68
C PHE A 378 34.69 33.34 -20.87
N SER A 379 34.79 33.83 -22.10
CA SER A 379 34.81 32.99 -23.32
C SER A 379 35.97 32.00 -23.38
N GLY A 380 37.09 32.30 -22.72
CA GLY A 380 38.22 31.38 -22.56
C GLY A 380 38.05 30.34 -21.44
N CYS A 381 37.04 30.50 -20.58
CA CYS A 381 36.84 29.68 -19.39
C CYS A 381 36.20 28.33 -19.71
N GLY A 382 35.39 28.21 -20.77
CA GLY A 382 34.70 26.98 -21.18
C GLY A 382 33.81 27.20 -22.42
N THR A 383 33.10 26.15 -22.89
CA THR A 383 32.08 26.31 -23.94
C THR A 383 30.73 26.60 -23.31
N PRO A 384 30.17 27.82 -23.46
CA PRO A 384 28.82 28.09 -22.98
C PRO A 384 27.83 27.22 -23.77
N THR A 385 26.70 26.87 -23.14
CA THR A 385 25.60 26.25 -23.88
C THR A 385 25.01 27.25 -24.88
N ASN A 386 24.25 26.81 -25.89
CA ASN A 386 23.53 27.72 -26.82
C ASN A 386 22.38 28.49 -26.12
N SER A 387 22.47 28.68 -24.80
CA SER A 387 21.55 29.46 -23.99
C SER A 387 21.58 30.92 -24.46
N PRO A 388 20.42 31.61 -24.50
CA PRO A 388 20.34 33.05 -24.82
C PRO A 388 21.22 33.92 -23.89
N ILE A 389 21.69 33.34 -22.79
CA ILE A 389 22.64 33.88 -21.83
C ILE A 389 24.07 33.44 -22.21
N ASN A 390 24.95 34.38 -22.60
CA ASN A 390 26.37 34.13 -22.88
C ASN A 390 27.22 33.79 -21.61
N THR A 391 26.65 33.21 -20.54
CA THR A 391 27.32 33.02 -19.24
C THR A 391 26.96 31.75 -18.43
N GLU A 392 26.19 30.79 -18.99
CA GLU A 392 25.97 29.47 -18.38
C GLU A 392 26.87 28.38 -18.98
N PHE A 393 27.51 27.59 -18.12
CA PHE A 393 28.47 26.56 -18.50
C PHE A 393 28.12 25.22 -17.84
N VAL A 394 27.91 24.18 -18.65
CA VAL A 394 27.82 22.80 -18.17
C VAL A 394 29.16 22.13 -18.37
N VAL A 395 29.80 21.76 -17.26
CA VAL A 395 31.08 21.07 -17.17
C VAL A 395 30.78 19.59 -16.95
N ASN A 396 30.63 18.89 -18.08
CA ASN A 396 30.66 17.44 -18.11
C ASN A 396 32.12 16.98 -18.10
N ASN A 397 32.53 16.36 -17.00
CA ASN A 397 33.88 15.85 -16.86
C ASN A 397 34.05 14.42 -17.46
N SER A 398 33.32 14.06 -18.51
CA SER A 398 33.44 12.75 -19.19
C SER A 398 34.70 12.63 -20.06
N SER A 399 35.12 11.39 -20.35
CA SER A 399 36.33 11.09 -21.13
C SER A 399 36.29 11.56 -22.59
N ASP A 400 35.09 11.80 -23.14
CA ASP A 400 34.91 11.88 -24.58
C ASP A 400 34.80 13.32 -25.10
N LYS A 401 34.57 14.32 -24.22
CA LYS A 401 34.59 15.75 -24.56
C LYS A 401 35.03 16.60 -23.35
N PRO A 402 36.21 17.23 -23.35
CA PRO A 402 36.62 18.08 -22.23
C PRO A 402 35.85 19.40 -22.26
N THR A 403 34.79 19.49 -21.46
CA THR A 403 34.23 20.76 -21.01
C THR A 403 34.82 21.06 -19.64
N TYR A 404 35.47 22.19 -19.46
CA TYR A 404 36.00 22.64 -18.17
C TYR A 404 35.64 24.11 -17.99
N PHE A 405 35.48 24.55 -16.73
CA PHE A 405 35.39 25.95 -16.36
C PHE A 405 36.67 26.35 -15.60
N ASP A 406 37.57 27.05 -16.28
CA ASP A 406 38.88 27.46 -15.74
C ASP A 406 38.93 28.96 -15.42
N LEU A 407 39.00 29.28 -14.12
CA LEU A 407 39.08 30.64 -13.60
C LEU A 407 40.37 31.37 -14.03
N SER A 408 41.42 30.66 -14.43
CA SER A 408 42.66 31.28 -14.91
C SER A 408 42.55 31.84 -16.33
N HIS A 409 41.51 31.45 -17.07
CA HIS A 409 41.22 31.98 -18.40
C HIS A 409 40.22 33.14 -18.38
N ILE A 410 39.84 33.63 -17.19
CA ILE A 410 39.09 34.87 -17.06
C ILE A 410 40.00 36.00 -17.54
N ASP A 411 39.64 36.63 -18.67
CA ASP A 411 40.41 37.76 -19.20
C ASP A 411 39.82 39.07 -18.67
N VAL A 412 40.62 39.80 -17.89
CA VAL A 412 40.26 41.13 -17.36
C VAL A 412 41.18 42.17 -17.97
N THR A 413 40.64 43.06 -18.80
CA THR A 413 41.43 44.05 -19.55
C THR A 413 41.03 45.49 -19.23
N VAL A 414 42.03 46.38 -19.15
CA VAL A 414 41.86 47.83 -18.95
C VAL A 414 42.60 48.55 -20.06
N GLY A 415 41.88 49.27 -20.93
CA GLY A 415 42.50 49.98 -22.07
C GLY A 415 43.22 49.04 -23.06
N GLY A 416 42.80 47.78 -23.15
CA GLY A 416 43.40 46.76 -24.02
C GLY A 416 44.60 46.01 -23.41
N ALA A 417 44.98 46.31 -22.17
CA ALA A 417 46.01 45.58 -21.44
C ALA A 417 45.38 44.71 -20.34
N SER A 418 45.76 43.43 -20.25
CA SER A 418 45.30 42.54 -19.18
C SER A 418 45.82 43.00 -17.82
N ILE A 419 44.98 42.88 -16.78
CA ILE A 419 45.31 43.25 -15.40
C ILE A 419 45.11 42.06 -14.46
N THR A 420 45.76 42.10 -13.30
CA THR A 420 45.65 41.07 -12.25
C THR A 420 44.97 41.56 -10.98
N ASN A 421 44.60 42.85 -10.93
CA ASN A 421 44.02 43.48 -9.74
C ASN A 421 42.49 43.36 -9.76
N TYR A 422 42.00 42.14 -9.54
CA TYR A 422 40.58 41.82 -9.43
C TYR A 422 40.39 40.73 -8.37
N THR A 423 39.17 40.58 -7.89
CA THR A 423 38.77 39.52 -6.96
C THR A 423 37.74 38.64 -7.63
N THR A 424 37.94 37.34 -7.53
CA THR A 424 36.93 36.36 -7.94
C THR A 424 36.33 35.73 -6.70
N THR A 425 35.00 35.65 -6.65
CA THR A 425 34.24 34.96 -5.61
C THR A 425 33.46 33.84 -6.27
N VAL A 426 33.56 32.63 -5.75
CA VAL A 426 32.73 31.49 -6.16
C VAL A 426 31.76 31.21 -5.04
N THR A 427 30.48 31.06 -5.36
CA THR A 427 29.46 30.56 -4.43
C THR A 427 28.83 29.29 -4.96
N ASP A 428 28.34 28.42 -4.08
CA ASP A 428 27.43 27.33 -4.45
C ASP A 428 26.01 27.86 -4.74
N ASP A 429 25.10 26.96 -5.06
CA ASP A 429 23.67 27.23 -5.30
C ASP A 429 22.91 27.72 -4.07
N GLU A 430 23.36 27.34 -2.88
CA GLU A 430 22.87 27.87 -1.60
C GLU A 430 23.42 29.28 -1.26
N GLY A 431 24.38 29.78 -2.03
CA GLY A 431 25.00 31.10 -1.86
C GLY A 431 26.16 31.14 -0.85
N ASN A 432 26.65 29.99 -0.39
CA ASN A 432 27.84 29.89 0.46
C ASN A 432 29.11 30.08 -0.39
N VAL A 433 30.12 30.75 0.18
CA VAL A 433 31.40 30.95 -0.52
C VAL A 433 32.20 29.65 -0.58
N VAL A 434 32.59 29.25 -1.79
CA VAL A 434 33.44 28.08 -2.05
C VAL A 434 34.91 28.48 -1.94
N ASP A 435 35.68 27.71 -1.17
CA ASP A 435 37.12 27.93 -1.02
C ASP A 435 37.88 27.43 -2.27
N MET A 436 38.36 28.39 -3.07
CA MET A 436 39.16 28.15 -4.26
C MET A 436 40.68 28.21 -4.01
N ALA A 437 41.13 28.24 -2.75
CA ALA A 437 42.55 28.32 -2.44
C ALA A 437 43.35 27.16 -3.08
N GLY A 438 44.24 27.50 -4.02
CA GLY A 438 45.07 26.55 -4.75
C GLY A 438 44.39 25.82 -5.92
N LYS A 439 43.13 26.16 -6.24
CA LYS A 439 42.39 25.64 -7.40
C LYS A 439 42.22 26.73 -8.46
N THR A 440 42.41 26.38 -9.73
CA THR A 440 42.10 27.27 -10.87
C THR A 440 40.89 26.80 -11.66
N GLN A 441 40.40 25.59 -11.40
CA GLN A 441 39.31 24.96 -12.14
C GLN A 441 38.22 24.52 -11.18
N LEU A 442 36.96 24.61 -11.62
CA LEU A 442 35.83 23.99 -10.94
C LEU A 442 35.72 22.53 -11.41
N THR A 443 36.18 21.62 -10.57
CA THR A 443 36.20 20.18 -10.86
C THR A 443 35.30 19.37 -9.95
N ASP A 444 34.93 19.93 -8.80
CA ASP A 444 34.06 19.27 -7.83
C ASP A 444 32.61 19.38 -8.32
N PRO A 445 31.86 18.27 -8.43
CA PRO A 445 30.47 18.31 -8.89
C PRO A 445 29.57 19.19 -8.03
N GLY A 446 28.60 19.85 -8.65
CA GLY A 446 27.71 20.82 -8.02
C GLY A 446 27.42 22.03 -8.92
N THR A 447 26.54 22.91 -8.45
CA THR A 447 26.19 24.18 -9.13
C THR A 447 26.90 25.35 -8.45
N TYR A 448 27.47 26.25 -9.25
CA TYR A 448 28.30 27.36 -8.78
C TYR A 448 28.00 28.66 -9.52
N TYR A 449 28.26 29.78 -8.85
CA TYR A 449 28.24 31.12 -9.42
C TYR A 449 29.61 31.79 -9.26
N VAL A 450 30.20 32.21 -10.36
CA VAL A 450 31.53 32.83 -10.41
C VAL A 450 31.39 34.32 -10.65
N LYS A 451 31.66 35.12 -9.63
CA LYS A 451 31.61 36.58 -9.66
C LYS A 451 33.02 37.17 -9.72
N VAL A 452 33.26 38.07 -10.67
CA VAL A 452 34.50 38.84 -10.80
C VAL A 452 34.21 40.30 -10.45
N ASP A 453 34.94 40.85 -9.49
CA ASP A 453 34.89 42.26 -9.09
C ASP A 453 36.26 42.92 -9.28
N VAL A 454 36.27 44.07 -9.92
CA VAL A 454 37.43 44.95 -10.07
C VAL A 454 37.12 46.22 -9.29
N TYR A 455 37.97 46.56 -8.30
CA TYR A 455 37.84 47.81 -7.56
C TYR A 455 39.15 48.23 -6.90
N TYR A 456 39.92 49.11 -7.53
CA TYR A 456 41.18 49.62 -6.96
C TYR A 456 41.61 50.95 -7.58
N LYS A 457 42.60 51.62 -6.99
CA LYS A 457 43.26 52.78 -7.61
C LYS A 457 44.60 52.38 -8.21
N ASN A 458 44.86 52.77 -9.45
CA ASN A 458 46.15 52.54 -10.10
C ASN A 458 47.24 53.51 -9.59
N ASP A 459 48.48 53.32 -10.06
CA ASP A 459 49.63 54.14 -9.67
C ASP A 459 49.49 55.63 -10.06
N ALA A 460 48.64 55.93 -11.03
CA ALA A 460 48.28 57.29 -11.43
C ALA A 460 47.16 57.90 -10.57
N GLY A 461 46.65 57.16 -9.57
CA GLY A 461 45.57 57.59 -8.67
C GLY A 461 44.17 57.46 -9.24
N GLN A 462 44.01 56.85 -10.42
CA GLN A 462 42.74 56.65 -11.11
C GLN A 462 42.03 55.43 -10.54
N LEU A 463 40.74 55.56 -10.20
CA LEU A 463 39.88 54.47 -9.75
C LEU A 463 39.50 53.59 -10.95
N ILE A 464 39.70 52.27 -10.83
CA ILE A 464 39.33 51.27 -11.82
C ILE A 464 38.23 50.40 -11.24
N ALA A 465 37.16 50.14 -12.01
CA ALA A 465 36.10 49.25 -11.58
C ALA A 465 35.45 48.43 -12.71
N GLY A 466 34.78 47.34 -12.35
CA GLY A 466 33.98 46.48 -13.23
C GLY A 466 33.52 45.23 -12.49
N THR A 467 32.33 44.69 -12.80
CA THR A 467 31.79 43.49 -12.16
C THR A 467 31.10 42.62 -13.20
N LYS A 468 31.25 41.28 -13.13
CA LYS A 468 30.55 40.32 -14.01
C LYS A 468 30.33 38.97 -13.31
N VAL A 469 29.30 38.21 -13.69
CA VAL A 469 28.95 36.90 -13.09
C VAL A 469 28.72 35.83 -14.17
N ALA A 470 29.06 34.57 -13.88
CA ALA A 470 28.76 33.39 -14.69
C ALA A 470 28.19 32.22 -13.84
N LYS A 471 27.29 31.40 -14.40
CA LYS A 471 26.73 30.18 -13.77
C LYS A 471 27.47 28.94 -14.30
N VAL A 472 27.85 28.02 -13.42
CA VAL A 472 28.64 26.83 -13.75
C VAL A 472 28.05 25.59 -13.08
N VAL A 473 27.74 24.55 -13.85
CA VAL A 473 27.26 23.25 -13.34
C VAL A 473 28.30 22.19 -13.62
N VAL A 474 28.76 21.45 -12.61
CA VAL A 474 29.80 20.40 -12.73
C VAL A 474 29.20 19.03 -12.39
N LEU A 475 29.43 18.01 -13.23
CA LEU A 475 28.89 16.65 -13.05
C LEU A 475 29.98 15.60 -12.73
N TYR A 476 29.63 14.49 -12.04
CA TYR A 476 30.53 13.34 -11.83
C TYR A 476 30.83 12.60 -13.15
N GLN A 477 32.08 12.17 -13.33
CA GLN A 477 32.61 11.65 -14.60
C GLN A 477 32.09 10.26 -15.02
N ASN A 478 31.79 9.39 -14.04
CA ASN A 478 31.66 7.94 -14.23
C ASN A 478 30.38 7.36 -13.60
N VAL A 479 29.41 8.20 -13.25
CA VAL A 479 28.04 7.72 -13.01
C VAL A 479 27.26 8.07 -14.27
N VAL A 480 27.52 7.30 -15.32
CA VAL A 480 27.01 7.52 -16.68
C VAL A 480 26.27 6.29 -17.19
N SER A 481 25.98 5.34 -16.29
CA SER A 481 25.18 4.17 -16.62
C SER A 481 24.56 3.55 -15.39
N TRP A 482 23.43 2.88 -15.60
CA TRP A 482 22.74 2.05 -14.62
C TRP A 482 23.66 1.03 -13.89
N ASN A 483 24.81 0.64 -14.47
CA ASN A 483 25.75 -0.29 -13.83
C ASN A 483 26.52 0.28 -12.64
N ASP A 484 26.48 1.59 -12.44
CA ASP A 484 27.18 2.28 -11.35
C ASP A 484 26.26 2.56 -10.15
N ILE A 485 24.99 2.15 -10.26
CA ILE A 485 23.95 2.26 -9.24
C ILE A 485 23.56 0.85 -8.81
N PHE A 486 23.71 0.55 -7.52
CA PHE A 486 23.50 -0.78 -6.96
C PHE A 486 22.41 -0.71 -5.90
N MET A 487 21.45 -1.63 -5.98
CA MET A 487 20.55 -1.97 -4.88
C MET A 487 20.93 -3.35 -4.36
N THR A 488 20.84 -3.56 -3.05
CA THR A 488 20.87 -4.89 -2.44
C THR A 488 19.62 -5.12 -1.61
N TYR A 489 19.14 -6.36 -1.58
CA TYR A 489 18.01 -6.80 -0.78
C TYR A 489 18.41 -8.04 0.04
N LYS A 490 18.21 -8.01 1.36
CA LYS A 490 18.65 -9.09 2.28
C LYS A 490 20.11 -9.53 2.05
N GLY A 491 20.97 -8.57 1.68
CA GLY A 491 22.40 -8.78 1.41
C GLY A 491 22.74 -9.40 0.05
N GLN A 492 21.77 -9.52 -0.87
CA GLN A 492 21.97 -9.94 -2.26
C GLN A 492 21.83 -8.76 -3.22
N ASN A 493 22.63 -8.70 -4.27
CA ASN A 493 22.52 -7.63 -5.27
C ASN A 493 21.24 -7.80 -6.10
N VAL A 494 20.47 -6.73 -6.24
CA VAL A 494 19.27 -6.67 -7.07
C VAL A 494 19.62 -6.01 -8.40
N VAL A 495 19.31 -6.69 -9.50
CA VAL A 495 19.74 -6.30 -10.86
C VAL A 495 18.61 -5.84 -11.78
N SER A 496 17.35 -5.81 -11.31
CA SER A 496 16.22 -5.12 -11.97
C SER A 496 14.88 -5.52 -11.35
N TRP A 497 14.75 -6.79 -10.98
CA TRP A 497 13.50 -7.38 -10.50
C TRP A 497 13.80 -8.34 -9.35
N GLU A 498 13.16 -8.11 -8.20
CA GLU A 498 13.27 -8.96 -7.01
C GLU A 498 11.86 -9.28 -6.49
N HIS A 499 11.70 -10.47 -5.94
CA HIS A 499 10.44 -10.96 -5.39
C HIS A 499 10.60 -11.28 -3.91
N ASP A 500 9.60 -10.95 -3.12
CA ASP A 500 9.41 -11.52 -1.80
C ASP A 500 7.92 -11.73 -1.52
N THR A 501 7.60 -12.50 -0.50
CA THR A 501 6.21 -12.72 -0.07
C THR A 501 5.90 -11.82 1.11
N TYR A 502 4.68 -11.28 1.14
CA TYR A 502 4.18 -10.52 2.29
C TYR A 502 4.34 -11.32 3.60
N ASP A 503 5.04 -10.74 4.57
CA ASP A 503 5.31 -11.35 5.88
C ASP A 503 4.80 -10.51 7.06
N GLY A 504 4.09 -9.41 6.77
CA GLY A 504 3.58 -8.47 7.78
C GLY A 504 4.62 -7.47 8.30
N THR A 505 5.82 -7.42 7.73
CA THR A 505 6.85 -6.43 8.06
C THR A 505 7.07 -5.42 6.93
N ASP A 506 7.68 -4.27 7.23
CA ASP A 506 8.16 -3.35 6.20
C ASP A 506 9.40 -3.94 5.52
N LEU A 507 9.31 -4.24 4.23
CA LEU A 507 10.38 -4.86 3.45
C LEU A 507 11.43 -3.84 2.98
N SER A 508 11.12 -2.54 3.00
CA SER A 508 12.05 -1.49 2.58
C SER A 508 13.30 -1.42 3.47
N GLN A 509 13.18 -1.83 4.74
CA GLN A 509 14.29 -1.87 5.70
C GLN A 509 15.41 -2.85 5.32
N TYR A 510 15.15 -3.81 4.44
CA TYR A 510 16.13 -4.78 3.96
C TYR A 510 16.81 -4.34 2.66
N MET A 511 16.48 -3.14 2.15
CA MET A 511 17.06 -2.56 0.94
C MET A 511 18.22 -1.63 1.31
N GLU A 512 19.34 -1.78 0.60
CA GLU A 512 20.48 -0.87 0.69
C GLU A 512 20.86 -0.36 -0.69
N PHE A 513 21.23 0.92 -0.80
CA PHE A 513 21.60 1.56 -2.06
C PHE A 513 23.05 2.03 -2.01
N ALA A 514 23.77 1.81 -3.09
CA ALA A 514 25.12 2.32 -3.28
C ALA A 514 25.27 2.86 -4.70
N VAL A 515 25.62 4.13 -4.82
CA VAL A 515 26.01 4.73 -6.10
C VAL A 515 27.51 4.95 -6.10
N LYS A 516 28.21 4.47 -7.14
CA LYS A 516 29.66 4.52 -7.22
C LYS A 516 30.11 5.39 -8.38
N ALA A 517 30.82 6.48 -8.07
CA ALA A 517 31.51 7.30 -9.03
C ALA A 517 33.03 7.07 -8.92
N ASN A 518 33.66 6.44 -9.91
CA ASN A 518 35.09 6.05 -9.81
C ASN A 518 35.35 5.12 -8.61
N ASP A 519 36.25 5.50 -7.70
CA ASP A 519 36.54 4.79 -6.44
C ASP A 519 35.72 5.33 -5.25
N LYS A 520 34.84 6.31 -5.47
CA LYS A 520 34.07 6.99 -4.43
C LYS A 520 32.64 6.44 -4.39
N VAL A 521 32.15 6.14 -3.18
CA VAL A 521 30.72 5.90 -2.92
C VAL A 521 30.05 7.24 -2.64
N LEU A 522 28.96 7.52 -3.34
CA LEU A 522 28.17 8.74 -3.21
C LEU A 522 27.18 8.62 -2.05
N ALA A 523 26.73 9.75 -1.53
CA ALA A 523 25.84 9.81 -0.36
C ALA A 523 24.41 10.15 -0.77
N GLU A 524 23.45 9.35 -0.30
CA GLU A 524 22.03 9.64 -0.40
C GLU A 524 21.66 10.97 0.28
N GLY A 525 20.68 11.68 -0.27
CA GLY A 525 20.26 13.02 0.11
C GLY A 525 21.13 14.13 -0.49
N THR A 526 22.45 13.93 -0.55
CA THR A 526 23.41 14.93 -1.07
C THR A 526 23.67 14.74 -2.57
N ASP A 527 24.08 13.53 -2.96
CA ASP A 527 24.51 13.22 -4.33
C ASP A 527 23.37 12.59 -5.16
N TYR A 528 22.43 11.89 -4.52
CA TYR A 528 21.26 11.24 -5.12
C TYR A 528 20.10 11.13 -4.12
N THR A 529 18.89 10.79 -4.57
CA THR A 529 17.74 10.46 -3.72
C THR A 529 17.14 9.11 -4.07
N VAL A 530 16.58 8.42 -3.09
CA VAL A 530 15.82 7.17 -3.29
C VAL A 530 14.35 7.44 -3.00
N THR A 531 13.48 6.95 -3.86
CA THR A 531 12.02 7.04 -3.69
C THR A 531 11.40 5.67 -3.91
N PHE A 532 10.43 5.33 -3.06
CA PHE A 532 9.65 4.11 -3.18
C PHE A 532 8.26 4.47 -3.70
N GLU A 533 7.85 3.84 -4.79
CA GLU A 533 6.55 4.09 -5.40
C GLU A 533 5.79 2.78 -5.51
N LYS A 534 4.64 2.67 -4.84
CA LYS A 534 3.72 1.56 -5.07
C LYS A 534 3.04 1.77 -6.41
N GLN A 535 3.18 0.80 -7.30
CA GLN A 535 2.57 0.76 -8.62
C GLN A 535 1.23 0.03 -8.53
N ALA A 536 0.15 0.71 -8.89
CA ALA A 536 -1.17 0.11 -9.05
C ALA A 536 -1.26 -0.68 -10.37
N ASP A 537 -2.28 -1.53 -10.51
CA ASP A 537 -2.53 -2.33 -11.71
C ASP A 537 -2.69 -1.48 -12.99
N ASP A 538 -3.10 -0.22 -12.84
CA ASP A 538 -3.28 0.73 -13.94
C ASP A 538 -1.99 1.46 -14.35
N GLY A 539 -0.88 1.15 -13.67
CA GLY A 539 0.45 1.72 -13.89
C GLY A 539 0.75 2.97 -13.08
N THR A 540 -0.24 3.57 -12.41
CA THR A 540 -0.09 4.77 -11.56
C THR A 540 0.89 4.46 -10.44
N ARG A 541 1.81 5.39 -10.20
CA ARG A 541 2.82 5.29 -9.15
C ARG A 541 2.48 6.24 -8.01
N THR A 542 2.40 5.70 -6.80
CA THR A 542 2.18 6.48 -5.59
C THR A 542 3.38 6.37 -4.69
N VAL A 543 3.99 7.52 -4.36
CA VAL A 543 5.09 7.56 -3.39
C VAL A 543 4.59 7.03 -2.04
N VAL A 544 5.33 6.08 -1.50
CA VAL A 544 5.09 5.45 -0.20
C VAL A 544 6.32 5.59 0.68
N ASP A 545 6.12 5.67 1.97
CA ASP A 545 7.21 5.73 2.94
C ASP A 545 7.74 4.32 3.30
N GLU A 546 6.92 3.28 3.16
CA GLU A 546 7.20 1.90 3.57
C GLU A 546 6.63 0.88 2.57
N ILE A 547 7.23 -0.32 2.48
CA ILE A 547 6.76 -1.43 1.65
C ILE A 547 6.13 -2.48 2.56
N VAL A 548 4.83 -2.31 2.85
CA VAL A 548 4.09 -3.13 3.84
C VAL A 548 2.97 -3.96 3.24
N ASP A 549 2.62 -3.74 1.97
CA ASP A 549 1.54 -4.47 1.31
C ASP A 549 2.06 -5.28 0.12
N ALA A 550 1.33 -6.32 -0.27
CA ALA A 550 1.48 -6.95 -1.56
C ALA A 550 1.23 -5.95 -2.70
N GLY A 551 1.94 -6.16 -3.81
CA GLY A 551 1.91 -5.32 -4.99
C GLY A 551 3.28 -5.11 -5.61
N VAL A 552 3.31 -4.31 -6.68
CA VAL A 552 4.53 -3.96 -7.38
C VAL A 552 5.03 -2.61 -6.85
N TYR A 553 6.32 -2.52 -6.56
CA TYR A 553 6.97 -1.31 -6.11
C TYR A 553 8.10 -0.95 -7.08
N ILE A 554 8.19 0.33 -7.41
CA ILE A 554 9.29 0.89 -8.18
C ILE A 554 10.15 1.71 -7.24
N ILE A 555 11.42 1.34 -7.13
CA ILE A 555 12.41 2.06 -6.37
C ILE A 555 13.27 2.86 -7.32
N THR A 556 13.22 4.18 -7.20
CA THR A 556 13.93 5.10 -8.10
C THR A 556 15.08 5.77 -7.37
N VAL A 557 16.29 5.60 -7.90
CA VAL A 557 17.52 6.29 -7.49
C VAL A 557 17.80 7.41 -8.50
N ASP A 558 17.66 8.65 -8.06
CA ASP A 558 17.77 9.84 -8.93
C ASP A 558 19.00 10.68 -8.61
N GLY A 559 19.80 11.00 -9.64
CA GLY A 559 21.08 11.70 -9.51
C GLY A 559 20.95 13.21 -9.39
N LYS A 560 21.56 13.80 -8.36
CA LYS A 560 21.67 15.27 -8.20
C LYS A 560 22.97 15.84 -8.76
N THR A 561 24.02 15.02 -8.73
CA THR A 561 25.40 15.41 -9.04
C THR A 561 25.95 14.67 -10.26
N PHE A 562 25.09 13.89 -10.91
CA PHE A 562 25.29 13.14 -12.13
C PHE A 562 23.95 13.08 -12.87
N ASP A 563 23.99 12.85 -14.18
CA ASP A 563 22.84 12.96 -15.08
C ASP A 563 22.33 11.56 -15.45
N GLU A 564 21.90 10.79 -14.45
CA GLU A 564 21.36 9.43 -14.62
C GLU A 564 20.31 9.13 -13.54
N THR A 565 19.34 8.28 -13.90
CA THR A 565 18.31 7.75 -13.00
C THR A 565 18.27 6.23 -13.15
N ALA A 566 18.13 5.50 -12.04
CA ALA A 566 17.94 4.05 -12.06
C ALA A 566 16.64 3.66 -11.36
N GLU A 567 15.89 2.77 -11.99
CA GLU A 567 14.70 2.15 -11.41
C GLU A 567 14.94 0.67 -11.13
N PHE A 568 14.45 0.20 -9.99
CA PHE A 568 14.39 -1.21 -9.62
C PHE A 568 12.93 -1.58 -9.36
N THR A 569 12.50 -2.74 -9.86
CA THR A 569 11.18 -3.29 -9.57
C THR A 569 11.29 -4.29 -8.43
N PHE A 570 10.47 -4.13 -7.41
CA PHE A 570 10.35 -5.05 -6.29
C PHE A 570 8.90 -5.50 -6.17
N VAL A 571 8.65 -6.80 -6.19
CA VAL A 571 7.30 -7.35 -6.13
C VAL A 571 7.11 -8.05 -4.80
N VAL A 572 6.03 -7.68 -4.13
CA VAL A 572 5.56 -8.33 -2.91
C VAL A 572 4.38 -9.20 -3.29
N ASP A 573 4.58 -10.51 -3.31
CA ASP A 573 3.53 -11.49 -3.56
C ASP A 573 2.60 -11.57 -2.34
N ALA A 574 1.29 -11.70 -2.60
CA ALA A 574 0.31 -11.97 -1.55
C ALA A 574 0.65 -13.28 -0.83
N LEU A 575 0.44 -13.33 0.48
CA LEU A 575 0.68 -14.54 1.25
C LEU A 575 -0.36 -15.60 0.88
N LYS A 576 0.09 -16.65 0.19
CA LYS A 576 -0.76 -17.77 -0.21
C LYS A 576 -1.10 -18.66 0.97
N LEU A 577 -2.39 -18.81 1.22
CA LEU A 577 -2.91 -19.71 2.25
C LEU A 577 -3.20 -21.07 1.62
N ASN A 578 -2.84 -22.15 2.31
CA ASN A 578 -2.96 -23.52 1.78
C ASN A 578 -4.03 -24.35 2.50
N LYS A 579 -4.46 -23.92 3.68
CA LYS A 579 -5.34 -24.69 4.55
C LYS A 579 -6.18 -23.77 5.40
N ALA A 580 -7.49 -23.99 5.36
CA ALA A 580 -8.45 -23.39 6.29
C ALA A 580 -9.02 -24.48 7.21
N VAL A 581 -9.07 -24.21 8.51
CA VAL A 581 -9.61 -25.13 9.52
C VAL A 581 -10.77 -24.45 10.24
N PRO A 582 -12.00 -25.00 10.22
CA PRO A 582 -13.10 -24.45 10.98
C PRO A 582 -12.78 -24.46 12.48
N VAL A 583 -13.17 -23.38 13.15
CA VAL A 583 -13.10 -23.26 14.61
C VAL A 583 -14.38 -23.87 15.17
N TRP A 584 -14.21 -24.90 16.00
CA TRP A 584 -15.32 -25.61 16.64
C TRP A 584 -15.60 -24.98 17.99
N ASP A 585 -16.82 -24.47 18.18
CA ASP A 585 -17.27 -23.96 19.48
C ASP A 585 -17.76 -25.12 20.35
N ILE A 586 -16.82 -25.92 20.83
CA ILE A 586 -17.00 -26.81 21.97
C ILE A 586 -15.74 -26.67 22.81
N ASP A 587 -15.87 -26.06 24.00
CA ASP A 587 -14.84 -26.03 25.03
C ASP A 587 -14.19 -27.42 25.19
N ALA A 588 -13.01 -27.57 24.61
CA ALA A 588 -12.22 -28.78 24.63
C ALA A 588 -11.39 -28.81 25.93
N ASP A 589 -12.04 -29.11 27.04
CA ASP A 589 -11.33 -29.59 28.24
C ASP A 589 -11.25 -31.12 28.30
N ASP A 590 -11.80 -31.83 27.31
CA ASP A 590 -11.59 -33.27 27.18
C ASP A 590 -11.04 -33.61 25.79
N ASN A 591 -9.75 -33.92 25.76
CA ASN A 591 -8.94 -34.29 24.61
C ASN A 591 -9.29 -35.69 24.08
N THR A 592 -10.58 -36.05 24.09
CA THR A 592 -11.10 -37.38 23.75
C THR A 592 -12.05 -37.40 22.56
N ASN A 593 -12.37 -36.24 21.95
CA ASN A 593 -13.07 -36.20 20.67
C ASN A 593 -12.31 -35.34 19.63
N PRO A 594 -11.41 -35.92 18.82
CA PRO A 594 -10.65 -35.19 17.80
C PRO A 594 -11.49 -34.78 16.59
N ASP A 595 -12.73 -35.26 16.51
CA ASP A 595 -13.65 -34.96 15.42
C ASP A 595 -14.47 -33.73 15.83
N GLY A 596 -14.02 -32.55 15.42
CA GLY A 596 -14.79 -31.32 15.54
C GLY A 596 -16.06 -31.41 14.70
N TYR A 597 -17.19 -30.98 15.26
CA TYR A 597 -18.50 -31.03 14.61
C TYR A 597 -19.27 -29.73 14.88
N LEU A 598 -20.05 -29.26 13.90
CA LEU A 598 -21.05 -28.21 14.09
C LEU A 598 -22.40 -28.87 14.42
N MET A 599 -23.17 -28.26 15.32
CA MET A 599 -24.49 -28.80 15.69
C MET A 599 -25.57 -28.31 14.74
N TYR A 600 -26.48 -29.21 14.34
CA TYR A 600 -27.67 -28.83 13.59
C TYR A 600 -28.59 -27.95 14.44
N THR A 601 -28.79 -26.68 14.07
CA THR A 601 -29.67 -25.73 14.80
C THR A 601 -31.03 -25.54 14.13
N GLY A 602 -31.20 -26.03 12.90
CA GLY A 602 -32.33 -25.72 12.03
C GLY A 602 -32.22 -24.36 11.32
N GLU A 603 -31.16 -23.60 11.56
CA GLU A 603 -30.82 -22.34 10.91
C GLU A 603 -29.48 -22.45 10.16
N VAL A 604 -29.18 -21.47 9.30
CA VAL A 604 -27.90 -21.41 8.56
C VAL A 604 -26.76 -21.12 9.54
N LEU A 605 -25.67 -21.88 9.43
CA LEU A 605 -24.49 -21.78 10.28
C LEU A 605 -23.39 -20.94 9.60
N ASN A 606 -22.60 -20.22 10.40
CA ASN A 606 -21.47 -19.43 9.91
C ASN A 606 -20.26 -19.61 10.87
N PRO A 607 -19.43 -20.66 10.68
CA PRO A 607 -18.27 -20.91 11.54
C PRO A 607 -17.14 -19.90 11.28
N ALA A 608 -16.30 -19.69 12.30
CA ALA A 608 -15.02 -19.01 12.12
C ALA A 608 -13.95 -19.98 11.60
N TYR A 609 -12.85 -19.45 11.06
CA TYR A 609 -11.78 -20.26 10.47
C TYR A 609 -10.41 -19.82 10.96
N ARG A 610 -9.49 -20.78 11.09
CA ARG A 610 -8.05 -20.55 11.21
C ARG A 610 -7.37 -20.87 9.91
N PHE A 611 -6.41 -20.04 9.51
CA PHE A 611 -5.73 -20.16 8.24
C PHE A 611 -4.26 -20.52 8.44
N PHE A 612 -3.70 -21.26 7.50
CA PHE A 612 -2.31 -21.66 7.50
C PHE A 612 -1.65 -21.35 6.16
N ASP A 613 -0.40 -20.95 6.22
CA ASP A 613 0.44 -20.70 5.04
C ASP A 613 0.95 -22.01 4.41
N THR A 614 1.61 -21.90 3.25
CA THR A 614 2.20 -23.05 2.54
C THR A 614 3.23 -23.85 3.36
N GLU A 615 3.80 -23.28 4.42
CA GLU A 615 4.75 -23.93 5.32
C GLU A 615 4.07 -24.65 6.50
N GLY A 616 2.76 -24.40 6.69
CA GLY A 616 1.94 -24.97 7.76
C GLY A 616 1.94 -24.14 9.05
N ASN A 617 2.40 -22.89 9.01
CA ASN A 617 2.30 -21.97 10.14
C ASN A 617 0.90 -21.35 10.20
N GLU A 618 0.37 -21.17 11.40
CA GLU A 618 -0.91 -20.47 11.60
C GLU A 618 -0.72 -18.97 11.31
N VAL A 619 -1.57 -18.43 10.43
CA VAL A 619 -1.53 -17.03 10.01
C VAL A 619 -2.70 -16.29 10.65
N GLU A 620 -2.39 -15.21 11.35
CA GLU A 620 -3.41 -14.30 11.85
C GLU A 620 -3.94 -13.46 10.68
N VAL A 621 -5.19 -13.74 10.29
CA VAL A 621 -5.88 -13.09 9.18
C VAL A 621 -6.84 -12.04 9.77
N PRO A 622 -6.73 -10.76 9.36
CA PRO A 622 -7.66 -9.72 9.80
C PRO A 622 -9.12 -10.03 9.46
N GLU A 623 -10.03 -9.54 10.30
CA GLU A 623 -11.47 -9.68 10.04
C GLU A 623 -11.84 -8.99 8.72
N GLY A 624 -12.62 -9.67 7.88
CA GLY A 624 -13.02 -9.18 6.57
C GLY A 624 -12.00 -9.38 5.46
N SER A 625 -10.88 -10.09 5.71
CA SER A 625 -9.90 -10.42 4.65
C SER A 625 -10.40 -11.46 3.64
N TYR A 626 -11.42 -12.26 3.99
CA TYR A 626 -11.98 -13.31 3.15
C TYR A 626 -13.51 -13.24 3.12
N VAL A 627 -14.09 -13.83 2.09
CA VAL A 627 -15.50 -14.21 2.02
C VAL A 627 -15.59 -15.71 1.84
N VAL A 628 -16.61 -16.33 2.45
CA VAL A 628 -17.00 -17.69 2.06
C VAL A 628 -17.85 -17.55 0.81
N ASP A 629 -17.36 -18.06 -0.31
CA ASP A 629 -18.05 -18.00 -1.60
C ASP A 629 -19.26 -18.95 -1.58
N HIS A 630 -19.02 -20.23 -1.31
CA HIS A 630 -20.07 -21.23 -1.15
C HIS A 630 -19.65 -22.42 -0.27
N TYR A 631 -20.62 -23.28 0.03
CA TYR A 631 -20.40 -24.59 0.64
C TYR A 631 -20.82 -25.68 -0.34
N GLU A 632 -20.04 -26.76 -0.43
CA GLU A 632 -20.45 -27.98 -1.12
C GLU A 632 -20.73 -29.10 -0.11
N ASP A 633 -21.69 -29.97 -0.39
CA ASP A 633 -21.92 -31.22 0.36
C ASP A 633 -21.00 -32.37 -0.11
N GLU A 634 -21.16 -33.57 0.46
CA GLU A 634 -20.39 -34.77 0.08
C GLU A 634 -20.55 -35.18 -1.39
N ASP A 635 -21.63 -34.77 -2.06
CA ASP A 635 -21.89 -35.04 -3.47
C ASP A 635 -21.31 -33.95 -4.39
N GLY A 636 -20.75 -32.87 -3.83
CA GLY A 636 -20.18 -31.74 -4.56
C GLY A 636 -21.24 -30.75 -5.05
N GLU A 637 -22.43 -30.72 -4.43
CA GLU A 637 -23.50 -29.79 -4.79
C GLU A 637 -23.45 -28.55 -3.89
N GLU A 638 -23.64 -27.38 -4.49
CA GLU A 638 -23.66 -26.09 -3.80
C GLU A 638 -24.90 -25.96 -2.89
N VAL A 639 -24.68 -25.75 -1.59
CA VAL A 639 -25.73 -25.77 -0.56
C VAL A 639 -25.50 -24.72 0.53
N GLU A 640 -26.54 -24.42 1.31
CA GLU A 640 -26.37 -23.69 2.58
C GLU A 640 -25.84 -24.64 3.66
N LEU A 641 -24.85 -24.19 4.45
CA LEU A 641 -24.38 -24.92 5.63
C LEU A 641 -25.47 -24.93 6.70
N LYS A 642 -26.33 -25.94 6.66
CA LYS A 642 -27.52 -26.02 7.49
C LYS A 642 -27.88 -27.44 7.89
N GLU A 643 -28.05 -28.34 6.94
CA GLU A 643 -28.54 -29.71 7.20
C GLU A 643 -27.44 -30.61 7.81
N VAL A 644 -27.82 -31.83 8.19
CA VAL A 644 -26.86 -32.83 8.67
C VAL A 644 -26.06 -33.38 7.49
N GLY A 645 -24.74 -33.37 7.60
CA GLY A 645 -23.86 -33.81 6.53
C GLY A 645 -22.43 -33.38 6.74
N THR A 646 -21.55 -33.75 5.81
CA THR A 646 -20.20 -33.19 5.71
C THR A 646 -20.20 -32.16 4.59
N TYR A 647 -19.55 -31.04 4.83
CA TYR A 647 -19.49 -29.90 3.94
C TYR A 647 -18.05 -29.44 3.77
N THR A 648 -17.76 -28.78 2.66
CA THR A 648 -16.49 -28.07 2.43
C THR A 648 -16.80 -26.63 2.13
N ALA A 649 -16.12 -25.70 2.81
CA ALA A 649 -16.23 -24.27 2.51
C ALA A 649 -15.17 -23.87 1.47
N PHE A 650 -15.59 -23.07 0.50
CA PHE A 650 -14.71 -22.47 -0.50
C PHE A 650 -14.60 -20.97 -0.24
N PHE A 651 -13.37 -20.46 -0.31
CA PHE A 651 -13.07 -19.08 0.02
C PHE A 651 -12.70 -18.28 -1.23
N GLU A 652 -13.04 -17.01 -1.18
CA GLU A 652 -12.51 -15.99 -2.08
C GLU A 652 -11.87 -14.87 -1.27
N THR A 653 -10.88 -14.22 -1.87
CA THR A 653 -10.27 -13.03 -1.30
C THR A 653 -11.30 -11.90 -1.27
N ALA A 654 -11.47 -11.27 -0.09
CA ALA A 654 -12.45 -10.20 0.02
C ALA A 654 -12.03 -8.97 -0.83
N LYS A 655 -13.01 -8.18 -1.23
CA LYS A 655 -12.77 -6.99 -2.05
C LYS A 655 -11.82 -6.02 -1.33
N ASP A 656 -10.87 -5.46 -2.10
CA ASP A 656 -9.87 -4.49 -1.65
C ASP A 656 -8.79 -5.07 -0.70
N VAL A 657 -8.72 -6.40 -0.55
CA VAL A 657 -7.65 -7.11 0.17
C VAL A 657 -6.58 -7.55 -0.81
N VAL A 658 -5.34 -7.19 -0.53
CA VAL A 658 -4.21 -7.49 -1.43
C VAL A 658 -3.15 -8.40 -0.79
N ASN A 659 -3.05 -8.44 0.54
CA ASN A 659 -1.95 -9.10 1.25
C ASN A 659 -2.08 -10.62 1.41
N TYR A 660 -3.26 -11.17 1.12
CA TYR A 660 -3.57 -12.58 1.33
C TYR A 660 -4.24 -13.15 0.07
N ASP A 661 -3.82 -14.34 -0.34
CA ASP A 661 -4.41 -15.11 -1.45
C ASP A 661 -5.21 -16.29 -0.88
N PHE A 662 -6.53 -16.20 -0.95
CA PHE A 662 -7.48 -17.26 -0.61
C PHE A 662 -7.97 -18.05 -1.83
N ASP A 663 -7.50 -17.74 -3.04
CA ASP A 663 -8.08 -18.27 -4.26
C ASP A 663 -7.87 -19.79 -4.38
N GLY A 664 -8.98 -20.50 -4.52
CA GLY A 664 -8.99 -21.96 -4.57
C GLY A 664 -8.69 -22.63 -3.23
N LEU A 665 -8.76 -21.88 -2.12
CA LEU A 665 -8.67 -22.44 -0.78
C LEU A 665 -9.97 -23.16 -0.41
N GLU A 666 -9.83 -24.39 0.05
CA GLU A 666 -10.90 -25.20 0.63
C GLU A 666 -10.66 -25.39 2.13
N SER A 667 -11.74 -25.48 2.91
CA SER A 667 -11.64 -25.85 4.31
C SER A 667 -11.40 -27.34 4.47
N GLU A 668 -10.80 -27.74 5.59
CA GLU A 668 -10.98 -29.09 6.11
C GLU A 668 -12.48 -29.41 6.26
N PRO A 669 -12.88 -30.69 6.17
CA PRO A 669 -14.29 -31.09 6.20
C PRO A 669 -15.03 -30.55 7.43
N ILE A 670 -16.14 -29.86 7.17
CA ILE A 670 -17.07 -29.36 8.17
C ILE A 670 -18.18 -30.38 8.34
N THR A 671 -18.19 -31.14 9.43
CA THR A 671 -19.27 -32.09 9.67
C THR A 671 -20.34 -31.48 10.59
N VAL A 672 -21.56 -31.31 10.06
CA VAL A 672 -22.77 -30.94 10.81
C VAL A 672 -23.49 -32.21 11.26
N THR A 673 -23.73 -32.36 12.56
CA THR A 673 -24.38 -33.56 13.11
C THR A 673 -25.68 -33.23 13.84
N ASP A 674 -26.72 -34.03 13.60
CA ASP A 674 -27.92 -34.11 14.44
C ASP A 674 -27.67 -35.03 15.64
N LYS A 675 -26.57 -34.80 16.36
CA LYS A 675 -26.46 -35.29 17.72
C LYS A 675 -27.38 -34.44 18.62
N GLY A 676 -28.68 -34.39 18.32
CA GLY A 676 -29.70 -34.19 19.33
C GLY A 676 -29.42 -35.18 20.45
N VAL A 677 -29.21 -34.68 21.67
CA VAL A 677 -28.86 -35.55 22.81
C VAL A 677 -29.95 -36.63 23.02
N PHE A 678 -31.20 -36.32 22.66
CA PHE A 678 -32.35 -37.22 22.71
C PHE A 678 -33.26 -37.12 21.48
N MET A 679 -33.66 -38.27 20.92
CA MET A 679 -34.50 -38.47 19.74
C MET A 679 -35.96 -37.99 19.93
N ASP A 680 -36.43 -37.87 21.16
CA ASP A 680 -37.79 -37.44 21.52
C ASP A 680 -37.84 -35.98 22.02
N VAL A 681 -36.74 -35.25 21.89
CA VAL A 681 -36.65 -33.81 22.17
C VAL A 681 -36.21 -33.12 20.87
N PRO A 682 -37.11 -32.43 20.16
CA PRO A 682 -36.73 -31.70 18.95
C PRO A 682 -35.87 -30.48 19.33
N MET A 683 -34.90 -30.10 18.48
CA MET A 683 -34.00 -28.96 18.78
C MET A 683 -34.73 -27.61 18.86
N ALA A 684 -35.84 -27.46 18.13
CA ALA A 684 -36.67 -26.26 18.15
C ALA A 684 -38.18 -26.60 18.03
N GLY A 685 -39.03 -25.63 18.37
CA GLY A 685 -40.48 -25.71 18.19
C GLY A 685 -41.27 -26.32 19.36
N GLN A 686 -40.61 -26.94 20.34
CA GLN A 686 -41.24 -27.29 21.62
C GLN A 686 -40.75 -26.36 22.72
N TRP A 687 -41.64 -25.99 23.65
CA TRP A 687 -41.32 -25.08 24.75
C TRP A 687 -40.20 -25.61 25.66
N TYR A 688 -40.04 -26.94 25.72
CA TYR A 688 -39.08 -27.61 26.57
C TYR A 688 -37.73 -27.87 25.89
N SER A 689 -37.59 -27.64 24.58
CA SER A 689 -36.38 -27.99 23.83
C SER A 689 -35.13 -27.40 24.46
N GLN A 690 -35.06 -26.07 24.55
CA GLN A 690 -33.89 -25.35 25.07
C GLN A 690 -33.57 -25.75 26.51
N VAL A 691 -34.56 -25.69 27.41
CA VAL A 691 -34.37 -25.97 28.83
C VAL A 691 -33.96 -27.43 29.12
N VAL A 692 -34.34 -28.38 28.27
CA VAL A 692 -33.86 -29.76 28.39
C VAL A 692 -32.39 -29.86 27.99
N TYR A 693 -31.96 -29.17 26.93
CA TYR A 693 -30.54 -29.12 26.56
C TYR A 693 -29.70 -28.41 27.61
N ASP A 694 -30.16 -27.27 28.11
CA ASP A 694 -29.49 -26.54 29.18
C ASP A 694 -29.32 -27.43 30.42
N ALA A 695 -30.37 -28.14 30.84
CA ALA A 695 -30.31 -29.04 31.99
C ALA A 695 -29.30 -30.18 31.81
N VAL A 696 -29.04 -30.61 30.58
CA VAL A 696 -28.09 -31.69 30.28
C VAL A 696 -26.67 -31.16 30.17
N ASN A 697 -26.47 -30.01 29.50
CA ASN A 697 -25.19 -29.34 29.41
C ASN A 697 -24.67 -28.90 30.79
N LEU A 698 -25.59 -28.46 31.65
CA LEU A 698 -25.32 -28.15 33.06
C LEU A 698 -25.10 -29.41 33.92
N GLY A 699 -25.36 -30.61 33.39
CA GLY A 699 -25.18 -31.89 34.08
C GLY A 699 -26.28 -32.23 35.08
N TYR A 700 -27.36 -31.46 35.16
CA TYR A 700 -28.44 -31.65 36.15
C TYR A 700 -29.29 -32.88 35.84
N MET A 701 -29.59 -33.09 34.56
CA MET A 701 -30.46 -34.17 34.09
C MET A 701 -29.82 -34.94 32.95
N ASN A 702 -30.11 -36.24 32.92
CA ASN A 702 -29.75 -37.15 31.83
C ASN A 702 -31.01 -37.86 31.31
N GLY A 703 -30.97 -38.40 30.09
CA GLY A 703 -32.02 -39.26 29.56
C GLY A 703 -31.98 -40.68 30.14
N TYR A 704 -32.85 -41.55 29.65
CA TYR A 704 -32.88 -42.94 30.11
C TYR A 704 -31.61 -43.69 29.70
N SER A 705 -30.98 -44.32 30.69
CA SER A 705 -29.72 -45.06 30.52
C SER A 705 -29.82 -46.09 29.39
N GLY A 706 -28.79 -46.13 28.53
CA GLY A 706 -28.72 -47.03 27.38
C GLY A 706 -29.64 -46.66 26.21
N THR A 707 -30.29 -45.49 26.24
CA THR A 707 -31.19 -45.01 25.17
C THR A 707 -30.84 -43.60 24.72
N LYS A 708 -31.45 -43.15 23.63
CA LYS A 708 -31.47 -41.75 23.19
C LYS A 708 -32.82 -41.09 23.47
N VAL A 709 -33.46 -41.43 24.58
CA VAL A 709 -34.80 -40.93 24.94
C VAL A 709 -34.70 -40.14 26.24
N PHE A 710 -35.17 -38.89 26.23
CA PHE A 710 -35.28 -38.05 27.43
C PHE A 710 -36.56 -38.35 28.21
N GLY A 711 -37.66 -38.61 27.52
CA GLY A 711 -39.01 -38.74 28.06
C GLY A 711 -39.59 -37.40 28.54
N PRO A 712 -39.65 -36.32 27.72
CA PRO A 712 -40.01 -34.98 28.20
C PRO A 712 -41.40 -34.91 28.85
N ASN A 713 -42.32 -35.75 28.39
CA ASN A 713 -43.70 -35.81 28.90
C ASN A 713 -43.91 -36.87 29.99
N ASP A 714 -42.89 -37.66 30.32
CA ASP A 714 -43.00 -38.67 31.39
C ASP A 714 -43.00 -37.98 32.75
N SER A 715 -43.79 -38.51 33.70
CA SER A 715 -43.69 -38.07 35.09
C SER A 715 -42.34 -38.47 35.69
N ILE A 716 -41.77 -37.59 36.50
CA ILE A 716 -40.51 -37.84 37.21
C ILE A 716 -40.80 -38.31 38.66
N THR A 717 -40.00 -39.25 39.16
CA THR A 717 -40.15 -39.74 40.53
C THR A 717 -39.39 -38.87 41.54
N ARG A 718 -39.79 -38.92 42.82
CA ARG A 718 -39.11 -38.23 43.92
C ARG A 718 -37.63 -38.62 44.04
N GLY A 719 -37.31 -39.90 43.82
CA GLY A 719 -35.93 -40.40 43.80
C GLY A 719 -35.09 -39.81 42.67
N GLN A 720 -35.69 -39.65 41.48
CA GLN A 720 -35.03 -39.01 40.34
C GLN A 720 -34.80 -37.51 40.59
N VAL A 721 -35.77 -36.80 41.18
CA VAL A 721 -35.61 -35.38 41.56
C VAL A 721 -34.49 -35.19 42.59
N ALA A 722 -34.33 -36.11 43.55
CA ALA A 722 -33.20 -36.04 44.47
C ALA A 722 -31.86 -36.11 43.71
N CYS A 723 -31.74 -36.95 42.67
CA CYS A 723 -30.56 -36.98 41.81
C CYS A 723 -30.37 -35.66 41.04
N VAL A 724 -31.44 -35.04 40.54
CA VAL A 724 -31.34 -33.74 39.85
C VAL A 724 -30.74 -32.68 40.78
N LEU A 725 -31.26 -32.56 42.01
CA LEU A 725 -30.76 -31.59 43.00
C LEU A 725 -29.32 -31.90 43.44
N PHE A 726 -28.97 -33.18 43.57
CA PHE A 726 -27.60 -33.60 43.88
C PHE A 726 -26.62 -33.22 42.75
N ASN A 727 -27.01 -33.42 41.50
CA ASN A 727 -26.22 -33.03 40.34
C ASN A 727 -26.09 -31.50 40.23
N MET A 728 -27.18 -30.75 40.49
CA MET A 728 -27.14 -29.29 40.56
C MET A 728 -26.12 -28.79 41.59
N ALA A 729 -25.92 -29.54 42.68
CA ALA A 729 -24.97 -29.25 43.74
C ALA A 729 -23.51 -29.64 43.43
N GLY A 730 -23.23 -30.19 42.23
CA GLY A 730 -21.90 -30.64 41.82
C GLY A 730 -21.69 -32.17 41.85
N GLY A 731 -22.72 -32.95 42.18
CA GLY A 731 -22.71 -34.42 42.02
C GLY A 731 -21.55 -35.14 42.73
N GLU A 732 -21.09 -36.25 42.14
CA GLU A 732 -19.98 -37.04 42.68
C GLU A 732 -18.64 -36.28 42.65
N ASP A 733 -18.48 -35.32 41.73
CA ASP A 733 -17.28 -34.49 41.61
C ASP A 733 -17.08 -33.61 42.85
N ALA A 734 -18.16 -33.04 43.38
CA ALA A 734 -18.14 -32.25 44.62
C ALA A 734 -18.20 -33.11 45.88
N TYR A 735 -18.82 -34.30 45.82
CA TYR A 735 -19.08 -35.15 46.98
C TYR A 735 -18.59 -36.60 46.76
N SER A 736 -17.27 -36.79 46.79
CA SER A 736 -16.60 -38.10 46.70
C SER A 736 -17.01 -39.10 47.81
N GLU A 737 -16.70 -40.38 47.60
CA GLU A 737 -17.18 -41.58 48.33
C GLU A 737 -16.93 -41.66 49.86
N ASN A 738 -16.48 -40.61 50.55
CA ASN A 738 -16.20 -40.63 52.00
C ASN A 738 -17.01 -39.64 52.85
N LEU A 739 -17.95 -38.89 52.27
CA LEU A 739 -18.74 -37.89 53.02
C LEU A 739 -19.99 -38.48 53.69
N PHE A 740 -20.45 -39.64 53.24
CA PHE A 740 -21.65 -40.31 53.77
C PHE A 740 -21.28 -41.74 54.17
N TRP A 741 -21.77 -42.19 55.33
CA TRP A 741 -21.56 -43.58 55.75
C TRP A 741 -22.16 -44.51 54.70
N ASN A 742 -21.28 -45.25 54.04
CA ASN A 742 -21.61 -46.39 53.20
C ASN A 742 -20.93 -47.64 53.77
N ASN A 743 -21.57 -48.79 53.64
CA ASN A 743 -20.88 -50.06 53.82
C ASN A 743 -21.26 -51.02 52.69
N GLU A 744 -20.35 -51.93 52.32
CA GLU A 744 -20.54 -52.84 51.17
C GLU A 744 -21.81 -53.72 51.28
N ILE A 745 -22.30 -53.94 52.51
CA ILE A 745 -23.42 -54.84 52.79
C ILE A 745 -24.77 -54.11 52.68
N GLU A 746 -24.89 -52.87 53.16
CA GLU A 746 -26.14 -52.13 53.33
C GLU A 746 -26.26 -50.90 52.40
N GLY A 747 -25.16 -50.42 51.84
CA GLY A 747 -25.12 -49.23 50.97
C GLY A 747 -25.13 -47.92 51.75
N TYR A 748 -25.68 -46.85 51.17
CA TYR A 748 -25.77 -45.51 51.79
C TYR A 748 -26.84 -45.43 52.89
N GLU A 749 -26.52 -44.77 54.00
CA GLU A 749 -27.51 -44.46 55.04
C GLU A 749 -28.36 -43.24 54.65
N THR A 750 -29.63 -43.48 54.29
CA THR A 750 -30.52 -42.45 53.72
C THR A 750 -31.43 -41.77 54.75
N GLY A 751 -31.54 -42.34 55.95
CA GLY A 751 -32.44 -41.86 57.01
C GLY A 751 -33.93 -42.16 56.78
N PHE A 752 -34.29 -42.92 55.75
CA PHE A 752 -35.67 -43.27 55.40
C PHE A 752 -35.88 -44.79 55.32
N GLY A 753 -36.92 -45.30 55.95
CA GLY A 753 -37.16 -46.75 56.06
C GLY A 753 -37.56 -47.45 54.76
N ASP A 754 -37.95 -46.69 53.74
CA ASP A 754 -38.39 -47.18 52.43
C ASP A 754 -37.36 -46.97 51.30
N VAL A 755 -36.16 -46.48 51.63
CA VAL A 755 -35.10 -46.23 50.66
C VAL A 755 -33.96 -47.23 50.89
N SER A 756 -33.80 -48.17 49.96
CA SER A 756 -32.66 -49.09 49.97
C SER A 756 -31.36 -48.32 49.77
N GLY A 757 -30.36 -48.53 50.63
CA GLY A 757 -29.04 -47.91 50.52
C GLY A 757 -28.26 -48.30 49.25
N LYS A 758 -28.72 -49.33 48.52
CA LYS A 758 -28.14 -49.79 47.25
C LYS A 758 -28.88 -49.28 46.01
N ALA A 759 -29.94 -48.49 46.18
CA ALA A 759 -30.65 -47.90 45.06
C ALA A 759 -29.80 -46.80 44.39
N TYR A 760 -30.00 -46.58 43.10
CA TYR A 760 -29.22 -45.58 42.34
C TYR A 760 -29.41 -44.14 42.86
N TYR A 761 -30.53 -43.86 43.50
CA TYR A 761 -30.83 -42.56 44.13
C TYR A 761 -30.39 -42.47 45.60
N ALA A 762 -29.85 -43.55 46.19
CA ALA A 762 -29.60 -43.62 47.63
C ALA A 762 -28.60 -42.56 48.11
N GLN A 763 -27.51 -42.35 47.36
CA GLN A 763 -26.51 -41.33 47.66
C GLN A 763 -27.10 -39.92 47.61
N ALA A 764 -27.83 -39.60 46.54
CA ALA A 764 -28.48 -38.31 46.37
C ALA A 764 -29.50 -38.02 47.49
N ILE A 765 -30.28 -39.03 47.91
CA ILE A 765 -31.20 -38.90 49.03
C ILE A 765 -30.46 -38.73 50.36
N ALA A 766 -29.38 -39.48 50.60
CA ALA A 766 -28.55 -39.34 51.80
C ALA A 766 -27.96 -37.93 51.90
N TRP A 767 -27.39 -37.42 50.80
CA TRP A 767 -26.93 -36.04 50.70
C TRP A 767 -28.04 -35.04 50.99
N ALA A 768 -29.17 -35.16 50.29
CA ALA A 768 -30.27 -34.20 50.42
C ALA A 768 -30.86 -34.20 51.84
N LYS A 769 -30.85 -35.35 52.52
CA LYS A 769 -31.28 -35.45 53.92
C LYS A 769 -30.28 -34.79 54.87
N ALA A 770 -28.98 -35.02 54.66
CA ALA A 770 -27.92 -34.46 55.49
C ALA A 770 -27.79 -32.93 55.35
N THR A 771 -28.00 -32.38 54.16
CA THR A 771 -27.98 -30.93 53.90
C THR A 771 -29.30 -30.23 54.27
N GLY A 772 -30.36 -31.01 54.52
CA GLY A 772 -31.70 -30.48 54.84
C GLY A 772 -32.49 -30.02 53.61
N VAL A 773 -32.04 -30.36 52.39
CA VAL A 773 -32.79 -30.12 51.15
C VAL A 773 -34.08 -30.95 51.12
N VAL A 774 -34.06 -32.17 51.67
CA VAL A 774 -35.25 -33.02 51.82
C VAL A 774 -35.46 -33.49 53.26
N ASN A 775 -36.72 -33.47 53.69
CA ASN A 775 -37.12 -33.93 55.02
C ASN A 775 -37.86 -35.28 55.02
N GLY A 776 -38.36 -35.71 53.86
CA GLY A 776 -39.27 -36.84 53.70
C GLY A 776 -40.67 -36.55 54.24
N TYR A 777 -41.49 -37.59 54.38
CA TYR A 777 -42.81 -37.49 54.99
C TYR A 777 -42.69 -37.67 56.52
N GLY A 778 -43.64 -37.10 57.26
CA GLY A 778 -43.68 -37.18 58.73
C GLY A 778 -43.85 -38.59 59.32
N ASP A 779 -43.98 -39.62 58.48
CA ASP A 779 -44.04 -41.04 58.83
C ASP A 779 -42.68 -41.76 58.74
N GLY A 780 -41.60 -41.04 58.39
CA GLY A 780 -40.24 -41.61 58.25
C GLY A 780 -39.95 -42.23 56.89
N THR A 781 -40.80 -41.98 55.88
CA THR A 781 -40.62 -42.45 54.50
C THR A 781 -40.24 -41.31 53.54
N PHE A 782 -39.60 -41.62 52.42
CA PHE A 782 -39.30 -40.66 51.35
C PHE A 782 -40.17 -40.86 50.10
N LYS A 783 -40.66 -42.09 49.88
CA LYS A 783 -41.42 -42.56 48.71
C LYS A 783 -40.69 -42.32 47.39
N PRO A 784 -39.47 -42.87 47.20
CA PRO A 784 -38.59 -42.55 46.06
C PRO A 784 -39.18 -42.91 44.69
N ASP A 785 -40.03 -43.94 44.63
CA ASP A 785 -40.64 -44.41 43.38
C ASP A 785 -42.00 -43.74 43.08
N ALA A 786 -42.50 -42.88 43.98
CA ALA A 786 -43.71 -42.10 43.73
C ALA A 786 -43.39 -40.92 42.79
N ASN A 787 -44.31 -40.62 41.87
CA ASN A 787 -44.25 -39.40 41.07
C ASN A 787 -44.37 -38.19 42.00
N ILE A 788 -43.56 -37.17 41.74
CA ILE A 788 -43.55 -35.94 42.54
C ILE A 788 -44.50 -34.90 41.95
N THR A 789 -45.19 -34.17 42.83
CA THR A 789 -46.01 -33.02 42.41
C THR A 789 -45.18 -31.76 42.19
N ARG A 790 -45.71 -30.80 41.43
CA ARG A 790 -45.04 -29.52 41.17
C ARG A 790 -44.78 -28.73 42.46
N GLU A 791 -45.72 -28.74 43.41
CA GLU A 791 -45.54 -28.08 44.71
C GLU A 791 -44.51 -28.76 45.61
N GLU A 792 -44.39 -30.08 45.54
CA GLU A 792 -43.32 -30.80 46.24
C GLU A 792 -41.95 -30.51 45.63
N PHE A 793 -41.84 -30.39 44.30
CA PHE A 793 -40.56 -30.04 43.68
C PHE A 793 -40.16 -28.58 43.98
N ALA A 794 -41.11 -27.65 43.93
CA ALA A 794 -40.89 -26.26 44.31
C ALA A 794 -40.39 -26.15 45.76
N ALA A 795 -40.96 -26.91 46.69
CA ALA A 795 -40.50 -26.96 48.08
C ALA A 795 -39.06 -27.50 48.21
N MET A 796 -38.71 -28.55 47.47
CA MET A 796 -37.33 -29.07 47.49
C MET A 796 -36.32 -28.08 46.88
N LEU A 797 -36.67 -27.40 45.78
CA LEU A 797 -35.84 -26.35 45.17
C LEU A 797 -35.69 -25.11 46.07
N SER A 798 -36.75 -24.72 46.76
CA SER A 798 -36.71 -23.62 47.74
C SER A 798 -35.76 -23.94 48.90
N ASN A 799 -35.85 -25.16 49.46
CA ASN A 799 -34.89 -25.60 50.49
C ASN A 799 -33.45 -25.64 49.93
N TYR A 800 -33.26 -26.11 48.70
CA TYR A 800 -31.95 -26.11 48.04
C TYR A 800 -31.37 -24.70 47.91
N ALA A 801 -32.20 -23.73 47.50
CA ALA A 801 -31.81 -22.33 47.40
C ALA A 801 -31.43 -21.72 48.75
N GLU A 802 -32.21 -22.01 49.80
CA GLU A 802 -31.88 -21.63 51.17
C GLU A 802 -30.49 -22.16 51.58
N LYS A 803 -30.15 -23.41 51.20
CA LYS A 803 -28.85 -24.02 51.53
C LYS A 803 -27.69 -23.46 50.71
N LEU A 804 -27.96 -22.86 49.56
CA LEU A 804 -26.98 -22.04 48.81
C LEU A 804 -26.82 -20.62 49.38
N GLY A 805 -27.65 -20.24 50.35
CA GLY A 805 -27.63 -18.93 51.00
C GLY A 805 -28.50 -17.88 50.30
N ASP A 806 -29.44 -18.30 49.46
CA ASP A 806 -30.44 -17.40 48.91
C ASP A 806 -31.53 -17.05 49.93
N ASP A 807 -32.05 -15.83 49.80
CA ASP A 807 -33.13 -15.34 50.64
C ASP A 807 -34.46 -15.91 50.14
N VAL A 808 -34.91 -16.98 50.79
CA VAL A 808 -36.17 -17.66 50.48
C VAL A 808 -37.31 -17.24 51.40
N GLU A 809 -37.01 -16.52 52.49
CA GLU A 809 -38.01 -16.08 53.45
C GLU A 809 -38.66 -14.76 52.98
N GLY A 810 -39.99 -14.66 53.12
CA GLY A 810 -40.72 -13.41 52.83
C GLY A 810 -40.91 -13.09 51.35
N ALA A 811 -40.72 -14.06 50.44
CA ALA A 811 -41.03 -13.91 49.03
C ALA A 811 -42.56 -13.84 48.82
N GLU A 812 -43.17 -12.66 48.93
CA GLU A 812 -44.61 -12.47 48.70
C GLU A 812 -44.93 -12.29 47.21
N ALA A 813 -44.89 -13.38 46.42
CA ALA A 813 -45.51 -13.34 45.10
C ALA A 813 -47.03 -13.33 45.23
N ASP A 814 -47.70 -12.39 44.57
CA ASP A 814 -49.16 -12.40 44.49
C ASP A 814 -49.65 -13.55 43.60
N LEU A 815 -50.03 -14.67 44.23
CA LEU A 815 -50.55 -15.83 43.53
C LEU A 815 -51.93 -15.59 42.91
N SER A 816 -52.62 -14.48 43.19
CA SER A 816 -53.94 -14.20 42.63
C SER A 816 -53.96 -14.05 41.11
N ALA A 817 -52.78 -13.86 40.50
CA ALA A 817 -52.59 -13.90 39.05
C ALA A 817 -52.86 -15.28 38.41
N PHE A 818 -52.84 -16.35 39.21
CA PHE A 818 -53.03 -17.72 38.74
C PHE A 818 -54.42 -18.26 39.07
N GLY A 819 -55.14 -18.72 38.05
CA GLY A 819 -56.51 -19.22 38.20
C GLY A 819 -56.65 -20.46 39.09
N ASP A 820 -55.55 -21.16 39.34
CA ASP A 820 -55.44 -22.37 40.15
C ASP A 820 -54.74 -22.17 41.50
N ALA A 821 -54.48 -20.94 41.92
CA ALA A 821 -53.82 -20.63 43.20
C ALA A 821 -54.51 -21.25 44.43
N SER A 822 -55.84 -21.41 44.39
CA SER A 822 -56.60 -22.07 45.48
C SER A 822 -56.29 -23.57 45.65
N GLN A 823 -55.56 -24.18 44.73
CA GLN A 823 -55.15 -25.59 44.80
C GLN A 823 -53.82 -25.79 45.52
N VAL A 824 -53.09 -24.71 45.82
CA VAL A 824 -51.81 -24.78 46.54
C VAL A 824 -52.08 -25.29 47.96
N SER A 825 -51.37 -26.34 48.36
CA SER A 825 -51.47 -26.85 49.72
C SER A 825 -50.91 -25.84 50.73
N ASP A 826 -51.54 -25.71 51.91
CA ASP A 826 -51.12 -24.77 52.97
C ASP A 826 -49.64 -24.89 53.35
N TRP A 827 -49.06 -26.10 53.26
CA TRP A 827 -47.65 -26.35 53.60
C TRP A 827 -46.67 -25.92 52.49
N ALA A 828 -47.16 -25.74 51.26
CA ALA A 828 -46.34 -25.41 50.09
C ALA A 828 -46.43 -23.93 49.70
N THR A 829 -47.30 -23.15 50.36
CA THR A 829 -47.58 -21.75 50.00
C THR A 829 -46.31 -20.91 49.88
N GLU A 830 -45.47 -20.88 50.90
CA GLU A 830 -44.24 -20.07 50.91
C GLU A 830 -43.27 -20.50 49.79
N ALA A 831 -43.12 -21.81 49.56
CA ALA A 831 -42.25 -22.32 48.50
C ALA A 831 -42.76 -22.00 47.09
N ILE A 832 -44.09 -22.04 46.89
CA ILE A 832 -44.72 -21.67 45.62
C ILE A 832 -44.59 -20.16 45.38
N GLU A 833 -44.83 -19.34 46.41
CA GLU A 833 -44.68 -17.89 46.31
C GLU A 833 -43.23 -17.52 45.97
N TRP A 834 -42.25 -18.16 46.62
CA TRP A 834 -40.83 -18.03 46.26
C TRP A 834 -40.55 -18.45 44.82
N ALA A 835 -41.05 -19.60 44.39
CA ALA A 835 -40.79 -20.12 43.04
C ALA A 835 -41.41 -19.26 41.95
N VAL A 836 -42.57 -18.65 42.20
CA VAL A 836 -43.19 -17.67 41.29
C VAL A 836 -42.41 -16.35 41.28
N ALA A 837 -42.01 -15.84 42.46
CA ALA A 837 -41.25 -14.59 42.56
C ALA A 837 -39.92 -14.64 41.79
N ASN A 838 -39.30 -15.82 41.73
CA ASN A 838 -38.02 -16.06 41.07
C ASN A 838 -38.16 -16.63 39.65
N GLU A 839 -39.36 -16.62 39.06
CA GLU A 839 -39.63 -17.15 37.71
C GLU A 839 -39.23 -18.63 37.53
N VAL A 840 -39.06 -19.37 38.63
CA VAL A 840 -38.79 -20.81 38.64
C VAL A 840 -40.02 -21.56 38.12
N MET A 841 -41.22 -21.11 38.49
CA MET A 841 -42.49 -21.65 38.02
C MET A 841 -43.53 -20.56 37.69
N GLY A 842 -44.63 -20.94 37.04
CA GLY A 842 -45.74 -20.04 36.70
C GLY A 842 -45.65 -19.40 35.31
N ASN A 843 -44.52 -19.53 34.61
CA ASN A 843 -44.29 -18.92 33.29
C ASN A 843 -45.29 -19.38 32.19
N GLY A 844 -45.98 -20.51 32.40
CA GLY A 844 -47.05 -21.02 31.54
C GLY A 844 -48.46 -20.50 31.86
N GLY A 845 -48.60 -19.57 32.83
CA GLY A 845 -49.88 -18.99 33.25
C GLY A 845 -50.69 -19.80 34.27
N PHE A 846 -50.17 -20.94 34.73
CA PHE A 846 -50.78 -21.82 35.74
C PHE A 846 -49.72 -22.37 36.69
N LEU A 847 -50.11 -22.70 37.93
CA LEU A 847 -49.21 -23.29 38.93
C LEU A 847 -49.21 -24.82 38.87
N ALA A 848 -50.39 -25.40 38.63
CA ALA A 848 -50.71 -26.83 38.68
C ALA A 848 -50.10 -27.54 39.91
N PRO A 849 -50.31 -27.01 41.13
CA PRO A 849 -49.47 -27.34 42.29
C PRO A 849 -49.53 -28.83 42.66
N THR A 850 -50.72 -29.44 42.63
CA THR A 850 -50.92 -30.85 42.99
C THR A 850 -50.75 -31.82 41.81
N ALA A 851 -50.42 -31.33 40.61
CA ALA A 851 -50.21 -32.19 39.44
C ALA A 851 -48.81 -32.80 39.47
N ASN A 852 -48.69 -34.05 38.99
CA ASN A 852 -47.38 -34.68 38.80
C ASN A 852 -46.58 -33.87 37.77
N ILE A 853 -45.33 -33.53 38.10
CA ILE A 853 -44.45 -32.80 37.19
C ILE A 853 -43.86 -33.73 36.14
N THR A 854 -43.72 -33.24 34.90
CA THR A 854 -43.00 -33.98 33.85
C THR A 854 -41.50 -33.78 33.95
N ARG A 855 -40.71 -34.65 33.30
CA ARG A 855 -39.25 -34.50 33.22
C ARG A 855 -38.83 -33.18 32.54
N ALA A 856 -39.55 -32.73 31.52
CA ALA A 856 -39.31 -31.43 30.86
C ALA A 856 -39.60 -30.24 31.78
N GLU A 857 -40.69 -30.30 32.55
CA GLU A 857 -41.02 -29.25 33.52
C GLU A 857 -40.02 -29.23 34.67
N ALA A 858 -39.53 -30.39 35.11
CA ALA A 858 -38.48 -30.47 36.12
C ALA A 858 -37.15 -29.86 35.62
N ALA A 859 -36.78 -30.13 34.36
CA ALA A 859 -35.63 -29.50 33.71
C ALA A 859 -35.79 -27.98 33.66
N ALA A 860 -36.96 -27.49 33.24
CA ALA A 860 -37.26 -26.06 33.19
C ALA A 860 -37.13 -25.39 34.56
N MET A 861 -37.75 -25.96 35.61
CA MET A 861 -37.66 -25.40 36.96
C MET A 861 -36.22 -25.41 37.50
N ALA A 862 -35.45 -26.47 37.24
CA ALA A 862 -34.04 -26.55 37.65
C ALA A 862 -33.16 -25.50 36.95
N VAL A 863 -33.29 -25.36 35.62
CA VAL A 863 -32.52 -24.40 34.81
C VAL A 863 -32.94 -22.96 35.09
N ASN A 864 -34.23 -22.69 35.25
CA ASN A 864 -34.72 -21.35 35.58
C ASN A 864 -34.16 -20.88 36.93
N TYR A 865 -34.05 -21.79 37.90
CA TYR A 865 -33.42 -21.49 39.18
C TYR A 865 -31.90 -21.32 39.07
N GLN A 866 -31.21 -22.26 38.40
CA GLN A 866 -29.74 -22.29 38.31
C GLN A 866 -29.27 -22.39 36.85
N PRO A 867 -29.28 -21.29 36.06
CA PRO A 867 -28.98 -21.33 34.62
C PRO A 867 -27.48 -21.50 34.29
N GLU A 868 -26.61 -21.50 35.29
CA GLU A 868 -25.15 -21.66 35.17
C GLU A 868 -24.68 -22.75 36.15
N LYS A 869 -23.62 -23.51 35.81
CA LYS A 869 -23.03 -24.48 36.75
C LYS A 869 -22.47 -23.77 37.98
N LEU A 870 -22.56 -24.40 39.16
CA LEU A 870 -21.86 -23.91 40.34
C LEU A 870 -20.34 -23.91 40.08
N GLY A 871 -19.66 -22.79 40.40
CA GLY A 871 -18.20 -22.76 40.56
C GLY A 871 -17.77 -23.43 41.88
N ASP A 872 -16.67 -22.99 42.51
CA ASP A 872 -16.14 -23.54 43.79
C ASP A 872 -17.08 -23.43 45.03
N ILE A 873 -18.36 -23.11 44.86
CA ILE A 873 -19.36 -22.97 45.92
C ILE A 873 -20.04 -24.32 46.15
N VAL A 874 -19.57 -25.06 47.17
CA VAL A 874 -20.10 -26.36 47.58
C VAL A 874 -21.04 -26.18 48.79
N ILE A 875 -22.24 -26.79 48.77
CA ILE A 875 -23.13 -26.83 49.94
C ILE A 875 -22.44 -27.65 51.04
N SER A 876 -22.09 -27.00 52.15
CA SER A 876 -21.39 -27.69 53.25
C SER A 876 -22.30 -28.75 53.89
N VAL A 877 -21.83 -30.00 53.92
CA VAL A 877 -22.46 -31.06 54.70
C VAL A 877 -22.02 -30.89 56.17
N PRO A 878 -22.95 -30.79 57.14
CA PRO A 878 -22.59 -30.75 58.56
C PRO A 878 -21.81 -32.02 58.96
N ASP A 879 -20.83 -31.92 59.88
CA ASP A 879 -20.07 -33.07 60.40
C ASP A 879 -21.01 -34.21 60.86
N MET A 880 -21.15 -35.24 60.03
CA MET A 880 -21.90 -36.46 60.34
C MET A 880 -21.07 -37.27 61.33
N ASN A 881 -21.32 -37.10 62.63
CA ASN A 881 -20.66 -37.87 63.68
C ASN A 881 -21.01 -39.37 63.53
N PRO A 882 -20.04 -40.28 63.24
CA PRO A 882 -20.31 -41.67 62.88
C PRO A 882 -20.62 -42.57 64.10
N THR A 883 -21.30 -42.05 65.12
CA THR A 883 -21.67 -42.84 66.30
C THR A 883 -23.19 -42.95 66.45
N LEU A 884 -23.75 -43.97 65.79
CA LEU A 884 -24.80 -44.83 66.32
C LEU A 884 -24.61 -46.27 65.83
#